data_AF-A0A8B8AZH7-F1
#
_entry.id   AF-A0A8B8AZH7-F1
#
_cell.length_a   1.000
_cell.length_b   1.000
_cell.length_c   1.000
_cell.angle_alpha   90.00
_cell.angle_beta   90.00
_cell.angle_gamma   90.00
#
_symmetry.space_group_name_H-M   'P 1'
#
loop_
_entity.id
_entity.type
_entity.pdbx_description
1 polymer ?
#
loop_
_entity_poly.entity_id
_entity_poly.type
_entity_poly.pdbx_seq_one_letter_code
_entity_poly.pdbx_strand_id
1 'polypeptide(L)'
;MALTAKERARRWRERQKNDPEKHQRYLENEKERYRSRKNSGKLKCISELTERQKRSVRKRWRKNQKQKREKDKDIANLITVNTPPDSPGNEDIYLVDGRRSSGRKKVRRDRAKAYREVKKLKVKLQKKEKEIHKYKKRLYRERARINQGKDSPRTKTRKLLRGQSVSDEVRRKLLFHQTLVKGLRDKYKETRKKRTQQEIVGILPSKLLQKYKLKSYAAGAIGYSRRRVLGDEVSKNSSLSKRNSRIQRLLSSVKEFFQRDDNSRSSAGKRETITRFKVKKQKRFLNDDMKNLHTKFISENPSMMLSYSLFCRLRPFWVVKATERDRQTCLCVKHENLQYQADKLKDLGIIMTSNLNELAKCICCDSGKKGCMYRECLICKDKTIAINEKDLEKQIQWKKWATRRVEKVKKVQGEEIRYTTSMTTREDAHGTAETLVDEFRDTLKKTCRHFYNIRHQYAALRSLKETMKENEAMVHIDFSENYACKYDKEIQSVHFGPSQTQITLHTGVIYYKGDCTTSFCTVSNCTNHGPPAIWAHLNPVLANVKEINPNIDTIYFVSDGPTTQYRCKANFFLLSSYFFDLGFKVGNWSFLEAGHGKGPADGIGGAVKRSADSFVAHGGNITDAQSMVDALRSTGTTVKLYLVTEAEVESIKNHIPTDLQPVPQTMKLHQVYTKDRNTVEVRVLSCFCKKPDICNCFEPISFTFVNADSAINFADSSNEICIENFQKCVDTQLVGKWCVVIYDDVPYPGIVQDVDDDDIEVKVMHKIGVNRYFWPLLTDILWYKHSQVVCEISEPTLIGTRHYQLSKYDWAKVAKVVDV
;
A
#
# COMPACT_ATOMS: atom_id res chain seq x y z
N MET A 1 17.26 66.53 13.92
CA MET A 1 15.85 66.19 14.25
C MET A 1 15.76 65.64 15.67
N ALA A 2 14.90 66.20 16.52
CA ALA A 2 14.71 65.72 17.88
C ALA A 2 14.19 64.26 17.86
N LEU A 3 14.96 63.33 18.44
CA LEU A 3 14.56 61.92 18.49
C LEU A 3 13.18 61.79 19.13
N THR A 4 12.31 60.99 18.52
CA THR A 4 10.98 60.74 19.08
C THR A 4 11.10 60.13 20.48
N ALA A 5 10.16 60.41 21.38
CA ALA A 5 10.17 59.84 22.74
C ALA A 5 10.28 58.31 22.74
N LYS A 6 9.69 57.67 21.72
CA LYS A 6 9.72 56.22 21.50
C LYS A 6 11.11 55.72 21.09
N GLU A 7 11.84 56.46 20.26
CA GLU A 7 13.22 56.12 19.89
C GLU A 7 14.22 56.39 21.02
N ARG A 8 14.06 57.49 21.76
CA ARG A 8 14.85 57.74 22.96
C ARG A 8 14.72 56.60 23.98
N ALA A 9 13.49 56.15 24.24
CA ALA A 9 13.21 55.03 25.13
C ALA A 9 13.70 53.67 24.60
N ARG A 10 13.79 53.50 23.27
CA ARG A 10 14.35 52.29 22.64
C ARG A 10 15.87 52.26 22.78
N ARG A 11 16.56 53.35 22.42
CA ARG A 11 18.02 53.47 22.55
C ARG A 11 18.47 53.40 24.01
N TRP A 12 17.67 53.92 24.94
CA TRP A 12 17.93 53.74 26.37
C TRP A 12 17.83 52.25 26.78
N ARG A 13 16.79 51.52 26.34
CA ARG A 13 16.65 50.08 26.61
C ARG A 13 17.75 49.22 25.96
N GLU A 14 18.23 49.61 24.78
CA GLU A 14 19.38 48.97 24.11
C GLU A 14 20.67 49.21 24.91
N ARG A 15 20.92 50.45 25.37
CA ARG A 15 22.06 50.75 26.27
C ARG A 15 22.01 49.97 27.58
N GLN A 16 20.82 49.82 28.18
CA GLN A 16 20.63 49.00 29.39
C GLN A 16 20.78 47.49 29.14
N LYS A 17 20.76 47.02 27.88
CA LYS A 17 20.95 45.60 27.53
C LYS A 17 22.41 45.22 27.34
N ASN A 18 23.24 46.19 26.97
CA ASN A 18 24.67 45.98 26.70
C ASN A 18 25.51 45.94 27.98
N ASP A 19 24.98 46.46 29.10
CA ASP A 19 25.58 46.38 30.44
C ASP A 19 24.83 45.29 31.26
N PRO A 20 25.46 44.12 31.53
CA PRO A 20 24.80 42.98 32.13
C PRO A 20 24.21 43.26 33.53
N GLU A 21 24.90 44.08 34.33
CA GLU A 21 24.54 44.35 35.71
C GLU A 21 23.37 45.35 35.79
N LYS A 22 23.42 46.40 34.97
CA LYS A 22 22.28 47.32 34.81
C LYS A 22 21.08 46.63 34.17
N HIS A 23 21.28 45.70 33.24
CA HIS A 23 20.20 44.91 32.66
C HIS A 23 19.48 44.09 33.72
N GLN A 24 20.24 43.46 34.63
CA GLN A 24 19.70 42.64 35.69
C GLN A 24 18.90 43.46 36.71
N ARG A 25 19.42 44.61 37.13
CA ARG A 25 18.68 45.58 37.99
C ARG A 25 17.41 46.11 37.31
N TYR A 26 17.47 46.40 36.02
CA TYR A 26 16.28 46.81 35.25
C TYR A 26 15.20 45.73 35.23
N LEU A 27 15.59 44.46 35.02
CA LEU A 27 14.67 43.32 35.04
C LEU A 27 14.08 43.06 36.44
N GLU A 28 14.84 43.30 37.50
CA GLU A 28 14.36 43.22 38.89
C GLU A 28 13.31 44.30 39.17
N ASN A 29 13.59 45.56 38.79
CA ASN A 29 12.64 46.66 38.92
C ASN A 29 11.36 46.44 38.09
N GLU A 30 11.46 45.84 36.90
CA GLU A 30 10.30 45.43 36.08
C GLU A 30 9.48 44.33 36.76
N LYS A 31 10.13 43.32 37.35
CA LYS A 31 9.45 42.27 38.12
C LYS A 31 8.73 42.85 39.33
N GLU A 32 9.33 43.81 40.01
CA GLU A 32 8.75 44.46 41.18
C GLU A 32 7.56 45.34 40.81
N ARG A 33 7.66 46.12 39.72
CA ARG A 33 6.51 46.83 39.13
C ARG A 33 5.40 45.87 38.71
N TYR A 34 5.73 44.74 38.10
CA TYR A 34 4.74 43.73 37.73
C TYR A 34 4.03 43.15 38.96
N ARG A 35 4.76 42.84 40.03
CA ARG A 35 4.19 42.38 41.31
C ARG A 35 3.30 43.45 41.94
N SER A 36 3.74 44.70 42.00
CA SER A 36 2.96 45.82 42.51
C SER A 36 1.67 46.06 41.71
N ARG A 37 1.72 46.01 40.37
CA ARG A 37 0.53 46.12 39.49
C ARG A 37 -0.43 44.94 39.62
N LYS A 38 0.09 43.75 39.93
CA LYS A 38 -0.72 42.55 40.19
C LYS A 38 -1.41 42.64 41.56
N ASN A 39 -0.68 43.07 42.58
CA ASN A 39 -1.21 43.22 43.94
C ASN A 39 -2.23 44.37 44.04
N SER A 40 -2.04 45.45 43.29
CA SER A 40 -2.99 46.59 43.20
C SER A 40 -4.17 46.35 42.24
N GLY A 41 -4.35 45.15 41.71
CA GLY A 41 -5.49 44.78 40.84
C GLY A 41 -5.49 45.42 39.43
N LYS A 42 -4.48 46.23 39.10
CA LYS A 42 -4.32 46.87 37.77
C LYS A 42 -3.93 45.87 36.67
N LEU A 43 -3.49 44.66 37.03
CA LEU A 43 -3.18 43.56 36.10
C LEU A 43 -4.02 42.32 36.45
N LYS A 44 -5.18 42.18 35.81
CA LYS A 44 -6.11 41.07 36.03
C LYS A 44 -5.58 39.76 35.43
N CYS A 45 -5.68 38.66 36.17
CA CYS A 45 -5.34 37.35 35.65
C CYS A 45 -6.36 36.90 34.58
N ILE A 46 -5.96 36.04 33.63
CA ILE A 46 -6.85 35.64 32.53
C ILE A 46 -8.14 34.94 33.02
N SER A 47 -8.11 34.35 34.21
CA SER A 47 -9.26 33.77 34.91
C SER A 47 -10.31 34.82 35.31
N GLU A 48 -9.88 36.04 35.61
CA GLU A 48 -10.69 37.17 36.10
C GLU A 48 -11.19 38.07 34.96
N LEU A 49 -10.81 37.76 33.71
CA LEU A 49 -11.26 38.48 32.53
C LEU A 49 -12.60 37.94 32.03
N THR A 50 -13.43 38.81 31.47
CA THR A 50 -14.65 38.40 30.76
C THR A 50 -14.30 37.56 29.52
N GLU A 51 -15.22 36.72 29.03
CA GLU A 51 -14.96 35.87 27.85
C GLU A 51 -14.56 36.66 26.60
N ARG A 52 -15.11 37.86 26.42
CA ARG A 52 -14.72 38.77 25.32
C ARG A 52 -13.27 39.25 25.45
N GLN A 53 -12.85 39.61 26.66
CA GLN A 53 -11.46 40.01 26.95
C GLN A 53 -10.49 38.83 26.84
N LYS A 54 -10.87 37.63 27.32
CA LYS A 54 -10.09 36.39 27.14
C LYS A 54 -9.83 36.08 25.67
N ARG A 55 -10.84 36.25 24.80
CA ARG A 55 -10.65 36.07 23.35
C ARG A 55 -9.64 37.06 22.77
N SER A 56 -9.71 38.32 23.15
CA SER A 56 -8.75 39.36 22.71
C SER A 56 -7.32 39.05 23.15
N VAL A 57 -7.12 38.67 24.42
CA VAL A 57 -5.80 38.29 24.96
C VAL A 57 -5.25 37.05 24.24
N ARG A 58 -6.07 36.02 24.03
CA ARG A 58 -5.66 34.82 23.29
C ARG A 58 -5.31 35.11 21.83
N LYS A 59 -6.05 36.01 21.17
CA LYS A 59 -5.74 36.46 19.79
C LYS A 59 -4.36 37.13 19.74
N ARG A 60 -4.06 37.99 20.72
CA ARG A 60 -2.75 38.65 20.86
C ARG A 60 -1.62 37.64 21.11
N TRP A 61 -1.82 36.66 21.98
CA TRP A 61 -0.82 35.60 22.22
C TRP A 61 -0.53 34.78 20.97
N ARG A 62 -1.56 34.41 20.19
CA ARG A 62 -1.38 33.71 18.92
C ARG A 62 -0.58 34.54 17.92
N LYS A 63 -0.85 35.84 17.81
CA LYS A 63 -0.09 36.76 16.94
C LYS A 63 1.38 36.84 17.36
N ASN A 64 1.65 37.02 18.67
CA ASN A 64 3.01 37.09 19.20
C ASN A 64 3.78 35.77 19.02
N GLN A 65 3.10 34.63 19.19
CA GLN A 65 3.71 33.31 19.00
C GLN A 65 4.02 33.05 17.51
N LYS A 66 3.17 33.51 16.59
CA LYS A 66 3.46 33.44 15.14
C LYS A 66 4.70 34.26 14.79
N GLN A 67 4.77 35.51 15.24
CA GLN A 67 5.92 36.39 15.01
C GLN A 67 7.22 35.85 15.61
N LYS A 68 7.16 35.22 16.79
CA LYS A 68 8.32 34.55 17.38
C LYS A 68 8.81 33.39 16.50
N ARG A 69 7.90 32.53 16.02
CA ARG A 69 8.26 31.41 15.14
C ARG A 69 8.87 31.86 13.82
N GLU A 70 8.38 32.96 13.26
CA GLU A 70 8.96 33.58 12.05
C GLU A 70 10.40 34.02 12.33
N LYS A 71 10.64 34.78 13.41
CA LYS A 71 12.01 35.17 13.80
C LYS A 71 12.94 34.00 14.10
N ASP A 72 12.46 32.97 14.81
CA ASP A 72 13.26 31.79 15.12
C ASP A 72 13.62 31.01 13.83
N LYS A 73 12.74 31.04 12.82
CA LYS A 73 12.99 30.45 11.49
C LYS A 73 13.98 31.26 10.67
N ASP A 74 13.87 32.59 10.70
CA ASP A 74 14.82 33.49 10.02
C ASP A 74 16.23 33.35 10.60
N ILE A 75 16.35 33.23 11.94
CA ILE A 75 17.63 32.96 12.61
C ILE A 75 18.18 31.58 12.23
N ALA A 76 17.35 30.55 12.17
CA ALA A 76 17.78 29.20 11.76
C ALA A 76 18.28 29.18 10.31
N ASN A 77 17.63 29.93 9.41
CA ASN A 77 18.05 30.09 8.03
C ASN A 77 19.37 30.88 7.90
N LEU A 78 19.56 31.93 8.70
CA LEU A 78 20.83 32.69 8.75
C LEU A 78 22.01 31.84 9.23
N ILE A 79 21.77 30.87 10.12
CA ILE A 79 22.78 29.93 10.62
C ILE A 79 23.10 28.84 9.58
N THR A 80 22.18 28.51 8.66
CA THR A 80 22.41 27.47 7.64
C THR A 80 23.08 27.99 6.38
N VAL A 81 23.01 29.30 6.11
CA VAL A 81 23.61 29.92 4.92
C VAL A 81 25.09 30.27 5.10
N ASN A 82 25.61 30.32 6.34
CA ASN A 82 26.96 30.80 6.66
C ASN A 82 27.90 29.72 7.25
N THR A 83 27.65 28.44 7.01
CA THR A 83 28.54 27.37 7.49
C THR A 83 29.23 26.70 6.30
N PRO A 84 30.58 26.77 6.19
CA PRO A 84 31.33 26.01 5.18
C PRO A 84 31.28 24.50 5.44
N PRO A 85 31.58 23.65 4.46
CA PRO A 85 31.58 22.19 4.63
C PRO A 85 32.81 21.76 5.45
N ASP A 86 32.60 20.87 6.44
CA ASP A 86 33.67 20.29 7.25
C ASP A 86 34.52 19.32 6.42
N SER A 87 35.82 19.61 6.28
CA SER A 87 36.88 18.65 5.96
C SER A 87 37.63 18.26 7.25
N PRO A 88 38.19 17.04 7.34
CA PRO A 88 38.67 16.48 8.61
C PRO A 88 40.12 16.86 8.90
N GLY A 89 40.45 17.21 10.16
CA GLY A 89 41.84 17.28 10.60
C GLY A 89 42.12 18.06 11.89
N ASN A 90 42.77 17.34 12.81
CA ASN A 90 43.58 17.76 13.96
C ASN A 90 42.94 18.22 15.28
N GLU A 91 43.30 17.44 16.29
CA GLU A 91 43.29 17.73 17.71
C GLU A 91 44.10 18.99 18.02
N ASP A 92 43.63 19.81 18.97
CA ASP A 92 44.49 20.22 20.08
C ASP A 92 43.72 20.81 21.27
N ILE A 93 44.38 20.70 22.41
CA ILE A 93 43.89 20.68 23.79
C ILE A 93 43.50 22.08 24.33
N TYR A 94 42.40 22.13 25.11
CA TYR A 94 42.35 23.03 26.28
C TYR A 94 41.69 22.32 27.49
N LEU A 95 42.54 22.07 28.49
CA LEU A 95 42.22 21.58 29.83
C LEU A 95 41.27 22.53 30.57
N VAL A 96 40.07 22.05 30.92
CA VAL A 96 39.21 22.66 31.96
C VAL A 96 38.68 21.59 32.91
N ASP A 97 39.45 21.38 33.97
CA ASP A 97 39.07 20.98 35.33
C ASP A 97 37.73 20.21 35.53
N GLY A 98 37.80 18.87 35.45
CA GLY A 98 36.65 17.95 35.43
C GLY A 98 35.79 17.89 36.71
N ARG A 99 36.24 18.44 37.84
CA ARG A 99 35.50 18.35 39.12
C ARG A 99 34.28 19.29 39.19
N ARG A 100 34.29 20.48 38.57
CA ARG A 100 33.14 21.41 38.55
C ARG A 100 32.02 21.01 37.57
N SER A 101 32.35 20.27 36.51
CA SER A 101 31.39 19.79 35.50
C SER A 101 30.47 18.68 36.03
N SER A 102 31.02 17.75 36.82
CA SER A 102 30.28 16.62 37.39
C SER A 102 29.21 17.07 38.40
N GLY A 103 29.54 18.02 39.29
CA GLY A 103 28.59 18.60 40.24
C GLY A 103 27.42 19.32 39.58
N ARG A 104 27.68 20.13 38.54
CA ARG A 104 26.62 20.81 37.77
C ARG A 104 25.73 19.83 36.99
N LYS A 105 26.28 18.71 36.49
CA LYS A 105 25.49 17.64 35.85
C LYS A 105 24.61 16.89 36.86
N LYS A 106 25.08 16.66 38.09
CA LYS A 106 24.29 16.05 39.18
C LYS A 106 23.15 16.96 39.62
N VAL A 107 23.43 18.25 39.87
CA VAL A 107 22.40 19.25 40.23
C VAL A 107 21.34 19.40 39.14
N ARG A 108 21.73 19.40 37.84
CA ARG A 108 20.76 19.42 36.74
C ARG A 108 19.89 18.15 36.70
N ARG A 109 20.47 16.97 36.97
CA ARG A 109 19.72 15.70 37.04
C ARG A 109 18.73 15.70 38.20
N ASP A 110 19.16 16.15 39.39
CA ASP A 110 18.30 16.17 40.58
C ASP A 110 17.18 17.20 40.44
N ARG A 111 17.49 18.38 39.89
CA ARG A 111 16.47 19.39 39.59
C ARG A 111 15.46 18.89 38.55
N ALA A 112 15.92 18.20 37.51
CA ALA A 112 15.04 17.57 36.52
C ALA A 112 14.17 16.46 37.13
N LYS A 113 14.70 15.66 38.05
CA LYS A 113 13.96 14.63 38.79
C LYS A 113 12.87 15.27 39.67
N ALA A 114 13.21 16.31 40.42
CA ALA A 114 12.26 17.07 41.24
C ALA A 114 11.15 17.71 40.39
N TYR A 115 11.47 18.30 39.23
CA TYR A 115 10.45 18.84 38.33
C TYR A 115 9.51 17.76 37.76
N ARG A 116 10.02 16.55 37.47
CA ARG A 116 9.19 15.42 37.04
C ARG A 116 8.28 14.95 38.17
N GLU A 117 8.79 14.84 39.39
CA GLU A 117 8.03 14.49 40.60
C GLU A 117 6.90 15.51 40.85
N VAL A 118 7.21 16.80 40.88
CA VAL A 118 6.21 17.87 41.04
C VAL A 118 5.15 17.82 39.93
N LYS A 119 5.54 17.53 38.69
CA LYS A 119 4.60 17.37 37.57
C LYS A 119 3.70 16.14 37.77
N LYS A 120 4.26 14.99 38.20
CA LYS A 120 3.48 13.78 38.52
C LYS A 120 2.49 14.05 39.67
N LEU A 121 2.93 14.71 40.73
CA LEU A 121 2.10 15.07 41.87
C LEU A 121 0.99 16.03 41.48
N LYS A 122 1.26 17.07 40.67
CA LYS A 122 0.22 17.98 40.16
C LYS A 122 -0.84 17.25 39.32
N VAL A 123 -0.43 16.28 38.50
CA VAL A 123 -1.37 15.46 37.71
C VAL A 123 -2.19 14.54 38.63
N LYS A 124 -1.58 13.93 39.65
CA LYS A 124 -2.29 13.14 40.66
C LYS A 124 -3.30 14.00 41.43
N LEU A 125 -2.90 15.19 41.87
CA LEU A 125 -3.76 16.15 42.57
C LEU A 125 -4.97 16.53 41.70
N GLN A 126 -4.75 16.90 40.43
CA GLN A 126 -5.85 17.19 39.49
C GLN A 126 -6.78 15.99 39.26
N LYS A 127 -6.24 14.76 39.22
CA LYS A 127 -7.09 13.55 39.13
C LYS A 127 -7.93 13.39 40.39
N LYS A 128 -7.35 13.57 41.58
CA LYS A 128 -8.06 13.48 42.86
C LYS A 128 -9.11 14.58 43.02
N GLU A 129 -8.83 15.81 42.62
CA GLU A 129 -9.81 16.91 42.59
C GLU A 129 -11.01 16.59 41.67
N LYS A 130 -10.74 16.00 40.50
CA LYS A 130 -11.80 15.53 39.58
C LYS A 130 -12.62 14.40 40.19
N GLU A 131 -11.99 13.46 40.89
CA GLU A 131 -12.68 12.39 41.62
C GLU A 131 -13.57 12.96 42.73
N ILE A 132 -13.06 13.88 43.55
CA ILE A 132 -13.84 14.56 44.60
C ILE A 132 -15.05 15.27 43.97
N HIS A 133 -14.86 15.99 42.87
CA HIS A 133 -15.96 16.70 42.21
C HIS A 133 -17.01 15.74 41.63
N LYS A 134 -16.57 14.59 41.09
CA LYS A 134 -17.45 13.50 40.63
C LYS A 134 -18.26 12.95 41.80
N TYR A 135 -17.64 12.65 42.94
CA TYR A 135 -18.32 12.12 44.12
C TYR A 135 -19.27 13.14 44.75
N LYS A 136 -18.90 14.42 44.85
CA LYS A 136 -19.79 15.50 45.30
C LYS A 136 -21.04 15.62 44.41
N LYS A 137 -20.87 15.58 43.08
CA LYS A 137 -22.01 15.57 42.15
C LYS A 137 -22.88 14.32 42.29
N ARG A 138 -22.27 13.16 42.57
CA ARG A 138 -23.01 11.90 42.82
C ARG A 138 -23.84 12.01 44.09
N LEU A 139 -23.24 12.49 45.19
CA LEU A 139 -23.91 12.72 46.47
C LEU A 139 -25.06 13.72 46.35
N TYR A 140 -24.87 14.82 45.61
CA TYR A 140 -25.93 15.79 45.34
C TYR A 140 -27.11 15.16 44.58
N ARG A 141 -26.82 14.35 43.56
CA ARG A 141 -27.86 13.65 42.78
C ARG A 141 -28.58 12.58 43.61
N GLU A 142 -27.87 11.89 44.48
CA GLU A 142 -28.43 10.94 45.47
C GLU A 142 -29.37 11.66 46.44
N ARG A 143 -28.92 12.77 47.06
CA ARG A 143 -29.76 13.60 47.96
C ARG A 143 -30.99 14.17 47.24
N ALA A 144 -30.81 14.66 46.00
CA ALA A 144 -31.92 15.13 45.17
C ALA A 144 -32.91 14.02 44.82
N ARG A 145 -32.44 12.78 44.59
CA ARG A 145 -33.29 11.60 44.39
C ARG A 145 -34.04 11.17 45.65
N ILE A 146 -33.41 11.24 46.82
CA ILE A 146 -34.07 10.92 48.10
C ILE A 146 -35.19 11.93 48.41
N ASN A 147 -35.02 13.19 48.00
CA ASN A 147 -36.04 14.24 48.18
C ASN A 147 -37.10 14.28 47.07
N GLN A 148 -36.83 13.77 45.86
CA GLN A 148 -37.81 13.61 44.79
C GLN A 148 -38.64 12.34 44.99
N GLY A 149 -39.78 12.43 45.69
CA GLY A 149 -40.76 11.34 45.72
C GLY A 149 -41.64 11.23 46.95
N LYS A 150 -41.40 12.02 48.00
CA LYS A 150 -42.17 11.96 49.26
C LYS A 150 -43.43 12.85 49.31
N ASP A 151 -43.86 13.43 48.18
CA ASP A 151 -45.13 14.16 48.17
C ASP A 151 -46.29 13.18 48.43
N SER A 152 -47.05 13.42 49.51
CA SER A 152 -48.29 12.68 49.76
C SER A 152 -49.29 12.92 48.62
N PRO A 153 -50.24 12.01 48.38
CA PRO A 153 -51.30 12.22 47.39
C PRO A 153 -52.04 13.55 47.57
N ARG A 154 -52.23 13.99 48.83
CA ARG A 154 -52.82 15.29 49.17
C ARG A 154 -51.93 16.46 48.74
N THR A 155 -50.63 16.37 49.00
CA THR A 155 -49.66 17.39 48.57
C THR A 155 -49.58 17.49 47.05
N LYS A 156 -49.61 16.35 46.32
CA LYS A 156 -49.64 16.35 44.85
C LYS A 156 -50.91 16.99 44.30
N THR A 157 -52.06 16.64 44.88
CA THR A 157 -53.36 17.21 44.47
C THR A 157 -53.38 18.71 44.71
N ARG A 158 -52.90 19.19 45.86
CA ARG A 158 -52.80 20.63 46.17
C ARG A 158 -51.84 21.37 45.24
N LYS A 159 -50.70 20.76 44.88
CA LYS A 159 -49.75 21.34 43.92
C LYS A 159 -50.37 21.44 42.52
N LEU A 160 -51.11 20.43 42.09
CA LEU A 160 -51.75 20.39 40.77
C LEU A 160 -52.88 21.43 40.65
N LEU A 161 -53.61 21.67 41.74
CA LEU A 161 -54.70 22.66 41.82
C LEU A 161 -54.24 24.05 42.26
N ARG A 162 -52.92 24.29 42.33
CA ARG A 162 -52.39 25.56 42.84
C ARG A 162 -52.76 26.70 41.90
N GLY A 163 -53.51 27.68 42.41
CA GLY A 163 -53.95 28.85 41.65
C GLY A 163 -55.30 28.67 40.93
N GLN A 164 -56.04 27.58 41.18
CA GLN A 164 -57.37 27.35 40.60
C GLN A 164 -58.43 27.16 41.70
N SER A 165 -59.56 27.85 41.61
CA SER A 165 -60.74 27.53 42.40
C SER A 165 -61.47 26.36 41.75
N VAL A 166 -61.60 25.25 42.49
CA VAL A 166 -62.30 24.05 42.03
C VAL A 166 -63.26 23.58 43.12
N SER A 167 -64.38 23.01 42.69
CA SER A 167 -65.36 22.41 43.60
C SER A 167 -64.73 21.29 44.43
N ASP A 168 -65.29 21.07 45.62
CA ASP A 168 -64.83 20.04 46.54
C ASP A 168 -64.90 18.64 45.92
N GLU A 169 -65.88 18.41 45.05
CA GLU A 169 -66.03 17.14 44.32
C GLU A 169 -64.83 16.86 43.40
N VAL A 170 -64.40 17.86 42.62
CA VAL A 170 -63.24 17.74 41.72
C VAL A 170 -61.97 17.50 42.53
N ARG A 171 -61.82 18.20 43.66
CA ARG A 171 -60.68 18.00 44.56
C ARG A 171 -60.66 16.58 45.13
N ARG A 172 -61.81 16.04 45.55
CA ARG A 172 -61.93 14.65 46.04
C ARG A 172 -61.63 13.63 44.95
N LYS A 173 -62.15 13.79 43.72
CA LYS A 173 -61.86 12.90 42.58
C LYS A 173 -60.37 12.86 42.21
N LEU A 174 -59.70 14.01 42.19
CA LEU A 174 -58.25 14.08 41.94
C LEU A 174 -57.43 13.45 43.07
N LEU A 175 -57.84 13.66 44.32
CA LEU A 175 -57.19 13.03 45.47
C LEU A 175 -57.34 11.50 45.42
N PHE A 176 -58.53 11.01 45.07
CA PHE A 176 -58.80 9.58 44.84
C PHE A 176 -57.90 9.02 43.73
N HIS A 177 -57.77 9.72 42.60
CA HIS A 177 -56.86 9.32 41.53
C HIS A 177 -55.40 9.21 42.01
N GLN A 178 -54.89 10.24 42.70
CA GLN A 178 -53.49 10.25 43.17
C GLN A 178 -53.21 9.20 44.25
N THR A 179 -54.20 8.90 45.10
CA THR A 179 -54.08 7.84 46.12
C THR A 179 -54.09 6.46 45.48
N LEU A 180 -55.01 6.20 44.56
CA LEU A 180 -55.09 4.92 43.84
C LEU A 180 -53.82 4.62 43.04
N VAL A 181 -53.32 5.59 42.27
CA VAL A 181 -52.08 5.44 41.49
C VAL A 181 -50.89 5.17 42.39
N LYS A 182 -50.80 5.84 43.56
CA LYS A 182 -49.73 5.61 44.53
C LYS A 182 -49.82 4.19 45.10
N GLY A 183 -51.00 3.75 45.53
CA GLY A 183 -51.21 2.39 46.06
C GLY A 183 -50.85 1.30 45.06
N LEU A 184 -51.27 1.43 43.79
CA LEU A 184 -50.91 0.48 42.72
C LEU A 184 -49.40 0.47 42.43
N ARG A 185 -48.76 1.64 42.42
CA ARG A 185 -47.31 1.76 42.24
C ARG A 185 -46.54 1.09 43.36
N ASP A 186 -46.94 1.30 44.60
CA ASP A 186 -46.25 0.78 45.78
C ASP A 186 -46.42 -0.75 45.82
N LYS A 187 -47.63 -1.29 45.63
CA LYS A 187 -47.87 -2.74 45.50
C LYS A 187 -47.07 -3.37 44.35
N TYR A 188 -47.01 -2.74 43.17
CA TYR A 188 -46.23 -3.25 42.04
C TYR A 188 -44.73 -3.30 42.35
N LYS A 189 -44.19 -2.30 43.07
CA LYS A 189 -42.77 -2.24 43.46
C LYS A 189 -42.40 -3.22 44.57
N GLU A 190 -43.28 -3.42 45.54
CA GLU A 190 -43.06 -4.35 46.66
C GLU A 190 -43.12 -5.82 46.19
N THR A 191 -43.90 -6.09 45.15
CA THR A 191 -44.05 -7.44 44.58
C THR A 191 -42.78 -7.90 43.87
N ARG A 192 -42.16 -9.00 44.34
CA ARG A 192 -40.96 -9.59 43.72
C ARG A 192 -41.26 -10.57 42.57
N LYS A 193 -42.42 -11.25 42.60
CA LYS A 193 -42.81 -12.26 41.59
C LYS A 193 -43.35 -11.60 40.32
N LYS A 194 -42.83 -12.00 39.15
CA LYS A 194 -43.18 -11.44 37.84
C LYS A 194 -44.65 -11.68 37.44
N ARG A 195 -45.20 -12.85 37.76
CA ARG A 195 -46.60 -13.22 37.46
C ARG A 195 -47.59 -12.31 38.19
N THR A 196 -47.36 -12.09 39.48
CA THR A 196 -48.17 -11.18 40.29
C THR A 196 -48.05 -9.72 39.85
N GLN A 197 -46.87 -9.29 39.37
CA GLN A 197 -46.71 -7.98 38.72
C GLN A 197 -47.56 -7.85 37.44
N GLN A 198 -47.70 -8.94 36.66
CA GLN A 198 -48.54 -8.96 35.46
C GLN A 198 -50.03 -8.90 35.84
N GLU A 199 -50.45 -9.64 36.87
CA GLU A 199 -51.83 -9.60 37.39
C GLU A 199 -52.22 -8.19 37.87
N ILE A 200 -51.35 -7.51 38.63
CA ILE A 200 -51.57 -6.12 39.08
C ILE A 200 -51.78 -5.16 37.89
N VAL A 201 -51.02 -5.33 36.81
CA VAL A 201 -51.19 -4.50 35.61
C VAL A 201 -52.39 -4.95 34.77
N GLY A 202 -52.73 -6.24 34.81
CA GLY A 202 -53.88 -6.84 34.12
C GLY A 202 -55.23 -6.32 34.62
N ILE A 203 -55.31 -5.90 35.89
CA ILE A 203 -56.49 -5.24 36.47
C ILE A 203 -56.81 -3.90 35.77
N LEU A 204 -55.80 -3.25 35.17
CA LEU A 204 -56.03 -1.97 34.48
C LEU A 204 -56.83 -2.19 33.19
N PRO A 205 -57.91 -1.42 32.95
CA PRO A 205 -58.77 -1.60 31.79
C PRO A 205 -58.05 -1.19 30.50
N SER A 206 -57.40 -2.16 29.84
CA SER A 206 -56.52 -1.96 28.68
C SER A 206 -57.25 -1.32 27.49
N LYS A 207 -58.51 -1.72 27.24
CA LYS A 207 -59.34 -1.22 26.14
C LYS A 207 -59.75 0.26 26.36
N LEU A 208 -60.16 0.62 27.57
CA LEU A 208 -60.53 2.00 27.91
C LEU A 208 -59.30 2.93 27.87
N LEU A 209 -58.17 2.49 28.46
CA LEU A 209 -56.93 3.26 28.38
C LEU A 209 -56.42 3.44 26.94
N GLN A 210 -56.73 2.50 26.04
CA GLN A 210 -56.44 2.65 24.60
C GLN A 210 -57.34 3.69 23.95
N LYS A 211 -58.66 3.58 24.16
CA LYS A 211 -59.67 4.50 23.60
C LYS A 211 -59.34 5.95 23.92
N TYR A 212 -58.97 6.23 25.17
CA TYR A 212 -58.63 7.58 25.65
C TYR A 212 -57.14 7.93 25.57
N LYS A 213 -56.30 7.11 24.90
CA LYS A 213 -54.85 7.34 24.70
C LYS A 213 -54.03 7.50 26.00
N LEU A 214 -54.50 6.95 27.12
CA LEU A 214 -53.86 7.06 28.44
C LEU A 214 -52.87 5.92 28.77
N LYS A 215 -52.63 4.96 27.85
CA LYS A 215 -51.69 3.84 28.08
C LYS A 215 -50.27 4.29 28.48
N SER A 216 -49.76 5.34 27.86
CA SER A 216 -48.41 5.86 28.16
C SER A 216 -48.37 6.52 29.53
N TYR A 217 -49.41 7.27 29.85
CA TYR A 217 -49.56 7.94 31.14
C TYR A 217 -49.67 6.91 32.27
N ALA A 218 -50.52 5.89 32.14
CA ALA A 218 -50.67 4.82 33.13
C ALA A 218 -49.35 4.07 33.37
N ALA A 219 -48.60 3.73 32.31
CA ALA A 219 -47.30 3.08 32.43
C ALA A 219 -46.27 3.94 33.19
N GLY A 220 -46.21 5.25 32.90
CA GLY A 220 -45.34 6.18 33.64
C GLY A 220 -45.81 6.42 35.08
N ALA A 221 -47.13 6.48 35.30
CA ALA A 221 -47.74 6.75 36.58
C ALA A 221 -47.62 5.56 37.56
N ILE A 222 -47.67 4.31 37.09
CA ILE A 222 -47.49 3.13 37.95
C ILE A 222 -46.04 2.63 37.91
N GLY A 223 -45.29 2.92 36.84
CA GLY A 223 -43.87 2.60 36.71
C GLY A 223 -43.57 1.22 36.12
N TYR A 224 -44.54 0.61 35.41
CA TYR A 224 -44.34 -0.68 34.73
C TYR A 224 -43.85 -0.51 33.28
N SER A 225 -43.15 -1.52 32.75
CA SER A 225 -42.68 -1.51 31.36
C SER A 225 -43.70 -2.17 30.44
N ARG A 226 -44.22 -1.40 29.46
CA ARG A 226 -45.14 -1.90 28.42
C ARG A 226 -44.60 -3.12 27.69
N ARG A 227 -43.29 -3.16 27.40
CA ARG A 227 -42.62 -4.28 26.71
C ARG A 227 -42.58 -5.56 27.53
N ARG A 228 -42.58 -5.47 28.87
CA ARG A 228 -42.56 -6.65 29.76
C ARG A 228 -43.95 -7.23 30.03
N VAL A 229 -45.02 -6.43 29.87
CA VAL A 229 -46.39 -6.83 30.21
C VAL A 229 -47.19 -7.27 28.99
N LEU A 230 -47.02 -6.62 27.83
CA LEU A 230 -47.65 -7.02 26.56
C LEU A 230 -46.84 -8.12 25.84
N GLY A 231 -46.45 -9.18 26.55
CA GLY A 231 -45.51 -10.20 26.05
C GLY A 231 -45.77 -10.66 24.61
N ASP A 232 -44.69 -10.85 23.86
CA ASP A 232 -44.48 -11.55 22.56
C ASP A 232 -45.46 -11.41 21.38
N GLU A 233 -46.65 -10.84 21.52
CA GLU A 233 -47.57 -10.69 20.38
C GLU A 233 -47.12 -9.62 19.36
N VAL A 234 -46.23 -8.71 19.76
CA VAL A 234 -45.65 -7.68 18.85
C VAL A 234 -44.33 -8.14 18.22
N SER A 235 -43.78 -9.31 18.61
CA SER A 235 -42.49 -9.81 18.12
C SER A 235 -42.60 -10.54 16.76
N LYS A 236 -43.80 -10.84 16.28
CA LYS A 236 -44.04 -11.48 14.96
C LYS A 236 -43.97 -10.51 13.76
N ASN A 237 -43.20 -9.43 13.83
CA ASN A 237 -42.91 -8.62 12.64
C ASN A 237 -41.69 -9.18 11.89
N SER A 238 -41.95 -10.13 11.00
CA SER A 238 -41.02 -10.69 9.99
C SER A 238 -40.29 -9.64 9.15
N SER A 239 -40.75 -8.38 9.15
CA SER A 239 -40.16 -7.25 8.43
C SER A 239 -38.82 -6.76 9.02
N LEU A 240 -38.58 -6.89 10.33
CA LEU A 240 -37.31 -6.45 10.94
C LEU A 240 -36.16 -7.43 10.68
N SER A 241 -36.45 -8.73 10.64
CA SER A 241 -35.49 -9.79 10.27
C SER A 241 -35.06 -9.66 8.80
N LYS A 242 -36.02 -9.51 7.86
CA LYS A 242 -35.74 -9.30 6.42
C LYS A 242 -35.00 -7.98 6.12
N ARG A 243 -35.25 -6.92 6.91
CA ARG A 243 -34.54 -5.64 6.74
C ARG A 243 -33.08 -5.73 7.18
N ASN A 244 -32.79 -6.50 8.24
CA ASN A 244 -31.43 -6.75 8.68
C ASN A 244 -30.64 -7.62 7.69
N SER A 245 -31.24 -8.64 7.09
CA SER A 245 -30.55 -9.48 6.09
C SER A 245 -30.19 -8.70 4.81
N ARG A 246 -31.10 -7.84 4.32
CA ARG A 246 -30.82 -6.98 3.15
C ARG A 246 -29.70 -5.98 3.41
N ILE A 247 -29.65 -5.39 4.62
CA ILE A 247 -28.58 -4.45 5.01
C ILE A 247 -27.24 -5.19 5.16
N GLN A 248 -27.24 -6.40 5.72
CA GLN A 248 -26.02 -7.22 5.82
C GLN A 248 -25.50 -7.62 4.44
N ARG A 249 -26.38 -8.05 3.52
CA ARG A 249 -25.99 -8.37 2.15
C ARG A 249 -25.37 -7.15 1.44
N LEU A 250 -25.99 -5.98 1.59
CA LEU A 250 -25.46 -4.71 1.06
C LEU A 250 -24.08 -4.37 1.65
N LEU A 251 -23.89 -4.53 2.96
CA LEU A 251 -22.63 -4.30 3.65
C LEU A 251 -21.53 -5.24 3.14
N SER A 252 -21.83 -6.52 2.98
CA SER A 252 -20.89 -7.52 2.46
C SER A 252 -20.51 -7.19 1.02
N SER A 253 -21.47 -6.94 0.12
CA SER A 253 -21.18 -6.64 -1.29
C SER A 253 -20.32 -5.37 -1.46
N VAL A 254 -20.61 -4.30 -0.71
CA VAL A 254 -19.78 -3.08 -0.75
C VAL A 254 -18.39 -3.34 -0.19
N LYS A 255 -18.28 -4.13 0.88
CA LYS A 255 -16.98 -4.48 1.49
C LYS A 255 -16.14 -5.33 0.54
N GLU A 256 -16.72 -6.35 -0.06
CA GLU A 256 -16.08 -7.21 -1.07
C GLU A 256 -15.63 -6.38 -2.26
N PHE A 257 -16.48 -5.50 -2.79
CA PHE A 257 -16.12 -4.59 -3.88
C PHE A 257 -14.86 -3.77 -3.56
N PHE A 258 -14.79 -3.15 -2.39
CA PHE A 258 -13.60 -2.39 -1.99
C PHE A 258 -12.38 -3.27 -1.68
N GLN A 259 -12.57 -4.53 -1.31
CA GLN A 259 -11.47 -5.46 -1.05
C GLN A 259 -10.82 -6.01 -2.32
N ARG A 260 -11.43 -5.81 -3.49
CA ARG A 260 -10.84 -6.19 -4.76
C ARG A 260 -9.63 -5.30 -5.10
N ASP A 261 -8.57 -5.91 -5.62
CA ASP A 261 -7.29 -5.26 -5.89
C ASP A 261 -7.35 -4.25 -7.06
N ASP A 262 -8.34 -4.39 -7.94
CA ASP A 262 -8.64 -3.42 -9.00
C ASP A 262 -9.24 -2.11 -8.44
N ASN A 263 -9.96 -2.16 -7.32
CA ASN A 263 -10.65 -1.01 -6.73
C ASN A 263 -9.87 -0.34 -5.60
N SER A 264 -9.08 -1.11 -4.85
CA SER A 264 -8.15 -0.57 -3.87
C SER A 264 -6.92 -1.45 -3.75
N ARG A 265 -5.75 -0.86 -3.52
CA ARG A 265 -4.50 -1.58 -3.29
C ARG A 265 -4.15 -1.67 -1.82
N SER A 266 -3.69 -2.82 -1.35
CA SER A 266 -3.09 -2.92 -0.01
C SER A 266 -1.82 -2.08 0.05
N SER A 267 -1.62 -1.40 1.16
CA SER A 267 -0.38 -0.67 1.39
C SER A 267 0.71 -1.62 1.89
N ALA A 268 1.93 -1.49 1.40
CA ALA A 268 3.07 -2.34 1.76
C ALA A 268 3.78 -1.88 3.04
N GLY A 269 3.56 -0.63 3.46
CA GLY A 269 4.29 -0.05 4.58
C GLY A 269 3.97 -0.70 5.93
N LYS A 270 5.02 -1.10 6.66
CA LYS A 270 4.89 -1.69 8.01
C LYS A 270 4.13 -0.79 8.99
N ARG A 271 4.22 0.54 8.84
CA ARG A 271 3.56 1.53 9.74
C ARG A 271 2.19 2.00 9.23
N GLU A 272 1.75 1.53 8.09
CA GLU A 272 0.53 1.99 7.42
C GLU A 272 -0.69 1.14 7.82
N THR A 273 -1.00 1.13 9.11
CA THR A 273 -2.16 0.41 9.65
C THR A 273 -3.17 1.39 10.25
N ILE A 274 -4.44 0.99 10.27
CA ILE A 274 -5.52 1.73 10.92
C ILE A 274 -6.19 0.82 11.95
N THR A 275 -6.35 1.33 13.17
CA THR A 275 -7.07 0.65 14.25
C THR A 275 -8.36 1.40 14.54
N ARG A 276 -9.49 0.71 14.42
CA ARG A 276 -10.80 1.23 14.81
C ARG A 276 -11.60 0.10 15.46
N PHE A 277 -12.32 0.41 16.54
CA PHE A 277 -13.10 -0.60 17.30
C PHE A 277 -12.28 -1.80 17.79
N LYS A 278 -11.02 -1.57 18.24
CA LYS A 278 -10.07 -2.61 18.64
C LYS A 278 -9.66 -3.60 17.54
N VAL A 279 -10.08 -3.37 16.29
CA VAL A 279 -9.65 -4.15 15.13
C VAL A 279 -8.58 -3.36 14.37
N LYS A 280 -7.37 -3.93 14.27
CA LYS A 280 -6.26 -3.37 13.50
C LYS A 280 -6.24 -4.00 12.11
N LYS A 281 -6.20 -3.18 11.06
CA LYS A 281 -6.15 -3.62 9.66
C LYS A 281 -5.06 -2.84 8.90
N GLN A 282 -4.48 -3.48 7.87
CA GLN A 282 -3.60 -2.80 6.91
C GLN A 282 -4.40 -1.76 6.14
N LYS A 283 -3.83 -0.57 5.90
CA LYS A 283 -4.47 0.42 5.05
C LYS A 283 -4.59 -0.15 3.63
N ARG A 284 -5.72 0.09 2.99
CA ARG A 284 -5.89 -0.06 1.54
C ARG A 284 -6.13 1.32 0.94
N PHE A 285 -5.40 1.68 -0.10
CA PHE A 285 -5.58 2.93 -0.82
C PHE A 285 -6.51 2.72 -2.00
N LEU A 286 -7.47 3.62 -2.18
CA LEU A 286 -8.34 3.59 -3.37
C LEU A 286 -7.50 3.80 -4.63
N ASN A 287 -7.75 2.99 -5.67
CA ASN A 287 -7.06 3.11 -6.95
C ASN A 287 -7.64 4.22 -7.84
N ASP A 288 -8.89 4.58 -7.61
CA ASP A 288 -9.62 5.59 -8.38
C ASP A 288 -10.47 6.44 -7.43
N ASP A 289 -11.05 7.51 -7.95
CA ASP A 289 -11.93 8.38 -7.20
C ASP A 289 -13.22 7.69 -6.79
N MET A 290 -13.72 8.06 -5.62
CA MET A 290 -14.93 7.47 -5.03
C MET A 290 -16.16 7.59 -5.95
N LYS A 291 -16.21 8.63 -6.80
CA LYS A 291 -17.30 8.80 -7.78
C LYS A 291 -17.21 7.74 -8.89
N ASN A 292 -16.03 7.56 -9.48
CA ASN A 292 -15.80 6.56 -10.52
C ASN A 292 -16.04 5.15 -10.00
N LEU A 293 -15.56 4.84 -8.78
CA LEU A 293 -15.80 3.57 -8.11
C LEU A 293 -17.28 3.31 -7.80
N HIS A 294 -18.06 4.37 -7.53
CA HIS A 294 -19.50 4.25 -7.32
C HIS A 294 -20.23 3.93 -8.64
N THR A 295 -19.86 4.61 -9.72
CA THR A 295 -20.38 4.29 -11.07
C THR A 295 -20.05 2.84 -11.44
N LYS A 296 -18.81 2.41 -11.20
CA LYS A 296 -18.37 1.03 -11.42
C LYS A 296 -19.16 0.02 -10.57
N PHE A 297 -19.42 0.34 -9.30
CA PHE A 297 -20.20 -0.53 -8.42
C PHE A 297 -21.66 -0.69 -8.91
N ILE A 298 -22.29 0.39 -9.39
CA ILE A 298 -23.65 0.34 -9.95
C ILE A 298 -23.67 -0.46 -11.24
N SER A 299 -22.69 -0.26 -12.13
CA SER A 299 -22.62 -1.02 -13.39
C SER A 299 -22.43 -2.52 -13.15
N GLU A 300 -21.65 -2.90 -12.13
CA GLU A 300 -21.44 -4.31 -11.76
C GLU A 300 -22.63 -4.91 -10.99
N ASN A 301 -23.43 -4.08 -10.32
CA ASN A 301 -24.57 -4.53 -9.51
C ASN A 301 -25.85 -3.77 -9.88
N PRO A 302 -26.41 -3.97 -11.09
CA PRO A 302 -27.58 -3.20 -11.55
C PRO A 302 -28.81 -3.38 -10.65
N SER A 303 -28.93 -4.54 -9.99
CA SER A 303 -30.02 -4.85 -9.05
C SER A 303 -29.90 -4.14 -7.70
N MET A 304 -28.75 -3.53 -7.40
CA MET A 304 -28.50 -2.81 -6.15
C MET A 304 -28.46 -1.29 -6.38
N MET A 305 -29.62 -0.66 -6.25
CA MET A 305 -29.71 0.81 -6.24
C MET A 305 -29.12 1.37 -4.93
N LEU A 306 -27.88 1.86 -5.02
CA LEU A 306 -27.13 2.42 -3.89
C LEU A 306 -26.78 3.88 -4.17
N SER A 307 -27.20 4.79 -3.30
CA SER A 307 -26.82 6.21 -3.44
C SER A 307 -25.34 6.43 -3.14
N TYR A 308 -24.73 7.42 -3.81
CA TYR A 308 -23.32 7.78 -3.62
C TYR A 308 -22.98 8.03 -2.14
N SER A 309 -23.86 8.76 -1.44
CA SER A 309 -23.66 9.09 -0.02
C SER A 309 -23.66 7.86 0.88
N LEU A 310 -24.52 6.87 0.58
CA LEU A 310 -24.58 5.62 1.35
C LEU A 310 -23.36 4.75 1.02
N PHE A 311 -22.98 4.64 -0.25
CA PHE A 311 -21.74 3.96 -0.68
C PHE A 311 -20.50 4.48 0.05
N CYS A 312 -20.34 5.79 0.13
CA CYS A 312 -19.23 6.43 0.86
C CYS A 312 -19.23 6.09 2.35
N ARG A 313 -20.41 5.91 2.95
CA ARG A 313 -20.56 5.61 4.38
C ARG A 313 -20.32 4.14 4.70
N LEU A 314 -20.69 3.25 3.78
CA LEU A 314 -20.49 1.80 3.90
C LEU A 314 -19.04 1.38 3.59
N ARG A 315 -18.22 2.29 3.05
CA ARG A 315 -16.79 2.06 2.83
C ARG A 315 -16.10 1.56 4.11
N PRO A 316 -15.36 0.44 4.05
CA PRO A 316 -14.61 -0.06 5.20
C PRO A 316 -13.62 0.97 5.74
N PHE A 317 -13.45 1.04 7.06
CA PHE A 317 -12.65 2.09 7.71
C PHE A 317 -11.15 2.02 7.40
N TRP A 318 -10.65 0.86 6.97
CA TRP A 318 -9.26 0.64 6.57
C TRP A 318 -9.00 0.93 5.09
N VAL A 319 -10.04 1.24 4.31
CA VAL A 319 -9.93 1.70 2.92
C VAL A 319 -9.96 3.23 2.93
N VAL A 320 -8.85 3.85 2.57
CA VAL A 320 -8.62 5.29 2.71
C VAL A 320 -8.18 5.92 1.40
N LYS A 321 -8.47 7.22 1.23
CA LYS A 321 -7.81 8.01 0.18
C LYS A 321 -6.35 8.20 0.58
N ALA A 322 -5.43 8.10 -0.37
CA ALA A 322 -4.04 8.45 -0.14
C ALA A 322 -3.93 9.96 0.20
N THR A 323 -3.09 10.32 1.17
CA THR A 323 -2.78 11.74 1.51
C THR A 323 -1.33 12.07 1.11
N GLU A 324 -0.96 13.35 1.00
CA GLU A 324 0.42 13.78 0.67
C GLU A 324 1.51 13.19 1.61
N ARG A 325 1.15 12.84 2.85
CA ARG A 325 2.06 12.17 3.81
C ARG A 325 2.21 10.68 3.56
N ASP A 326 1.22 10.07 2.92
CA ASP A 326 1.27 8.71 2.41
C ASP A 326 1.88 8.79 1.00
N ARG A 327 3.19 9.07 0.91
CA ARG A 327 3.91 9.17 -0.37
C ARG A 327 3.51 8.00 -1.28
N GLN A 328 3.13 8.30 -2.52
CA GLN A 328 2.81 7.27 -3.49
C GLN A 328 4.10 6.52 -3.85
N THR A 329 4.27 5.32 -3.30
CA THR A 329 5.41 4.44 -3.56
C THR A 329 5.02 3.29 -4.48
N CYS A 330 5.97 2.88 -5.33
CA CYS A 330 5.80 1.88 -6.39
C CYS A 330 4.57 2.15 -7.28
N LEU A 331 4.61 3.31 -7.96
CA LEU A 331 3.74 3.66 -9.07
C LEU A 331 4.27 3.02 -10.36
N CYS A 332 3.38 2.79 -11.33
CA CYS A 332 3.77 2.32 -12.65
C CYS A 332 4.38 3.48 -13.45
N VAL A 333 5.60 3.26 -13.97
CA VAL A 333 6.33 4.25 -14.78
C VAL A 333 5.54 4.66 -16.03
N LYS A 334 4.86 3.71 -16.70
CA LYS A 334 4.05 3.98 -17.90
C LYS A 334 2.92 4.96 -17.60
N HIS A 335 2.17 4.73 -16.52
CA HIS A 335 1.09 5.62 -16.09
C HIS A 335 1.61 6.98 -15.64
N GLU A 336 2.69 7.00 -14.84
CA GLU A 336 3.21 8.24 -14.27
C GLU A 336 3.81 9.14 -15.35
N ASN A 337 4.53 8.57 -16.32
CA ASN A 337 5.07 9.33 -17.45
C ASN A 337 3.94 9.87 -18.35
N LEU A 338 2.94 9.06 -18.66
CA LEU A 338 1.78 9.52 -19.44
C LEU A 338 1.01 10.63 -18.70
N GLN A 339 0.90 10.53 -17.37
CA GLN A 339 0.26 11.55 -16.54
C GLN A 339 1.05 12.86 -16.57
N TYR A 340 2.39 12.83 -16.43
CA TYR A 340 3.21 14.04 -16.56
C TYR A 340 3.05 14.73 -17.91
N GLN A 341 3.01 13.95 -19.00
CA GLN A 341 2.78 14.49 -20.34
C GLN A 341 1.37 15.10 -20.45
N ALA A 342 0.33 14.37 -20.03
CA ALA A 342 -1.05 14.83 -20.10
C ALA A 342 -1.31 16.10 -19.28
N ASP A 343 -0.78 16.16 -18.05
CA ASP A 343 -0.91 17.35 -17.20
C ASP A 343 -0.20 18.56 -17.84
N LYS A 344 1.01 18.37 -18.37
CA LYS A 344 1.75 19.44 -19.04
C LYS A 344 1.04 19.95 -20.30
N LEU A 345 0.53 19.05 -21.14
CA LEU A 345 -0.21 19.42 -22.35
C LEU A 345 -1.53 20.13 -22.02
N LYS A 346 -2.19 19.75 -20.92
CA LYS A 346 -3.39 20.43 -20.43
C LYS A 346 -3.08 21.83 -19.89
N ASP A 347 -1.98 21.99 -19.15
CA ASP A 347 -1.52 23.28 -18.63
C ASP A 347 -1.18 24.26 -19.76
N LEU A 348 -0.70 23.74 -20.91
CA LEU A 348 -0.47 24.52 -22.12
C LEU A 348 -1.76 24.79 -22.93
N GLY A 349 -2.89 24.19 -22.56
CA GLY A 349 -4.15 24.32 -23.30
C GLY A 349 -4.18 23.56 -24.64
N ILE A 350 -3.25 22.62 -24.85
CA ILE A 350 -3.14 21.79 -26.07
C ILE A 350 -4.20 20.68 -26.03
N ILE A 351 -4.46 20.10 -24.86
CA ILE A 351 -5.51 19.10 -24.64
C ILE A 351 -6.52 19.56 -23.58
N MET A 352 -7.75 19.05 -23.66
CA MET A 352 -8.86 19.47 -22.79
C MET A 352 -8.89 18.79 -21.42
N THR A 353 -8.39 17.56 -21.33
CA THR A 353 -8.44 16.73 -20.13
C THR A 353 -7.11 16.05 -19.89
N SER A 354 -6.75 15.84 -18.63
CA SER A 354 -5.60 15.03 -18.22
C SER A 354 -6.03 13.69 -17.63
N ASN A 355 -7.31 13.34 -17.76
CA ASN A 355 -7.85 12.06 -17.34
C ASN A 355 -7.48 10.97 -18.36
N LEU A 356 -6.55 10.10 -17.99
CA LEU A 356 -6.04 9.04 -18.87
C LEU A 356 -7.14 8.10 -19.41
N ASN A 357 -8.18 7.82 -18.61
CA ASN A 357 -9.29 6.96 -19.05
C ASN A 357 -10.15 7.62 -20.13
N GLU A 358 -10.33 8.94 -20.07
CA GLU A 358 -11.03 9.70 -21.11
C GLU A 358 -10.18 9.76 -22.38
N LEU A 359 -8.89 10.05 -22.23
CA LEU A 359 -7.92 10.10 -23.33
C LEU A 359 -7.85 8.75 -24.07
N ALA A 360 -7.81 7.63 -23.35
CA ALA A 360 -7.85 6.28 -23.92
C ALA A 360 -9.17 5.99 -24.65
N LYS A 361 -10.32 6.48 -24.14
CA LYS A 361 -11.62 6.34 -24.80
C LYS A 361 -11.72 7.16 -26.09
N CYS A 362 -11.08 8.33 -26.16
CA CYS A 362 -11.09 9.14 -27.37
C CYS A 362 -10.45 8.43 -28.57
N ILE A 363 -9.44 7.60 -28.32
CA ILE A 363 -8.70 6.91 -29.38
C ILE A 363 -9.20 5.49 -29.65
N CYS A 364 -10.14 4.95 -28.87
CA CYS A 364 -10.63 3.57 -28.98
C CYS A 364 -12.15 3.53 -29.20
N CYS A 365 -12.64 2.71 -30.13
CA CYS A 365 -14.08 2.51 -30.30
C CYS A 365 -14.72 1.81 -29.09
N ASP A 366 -14.04 0.79 -28.57
CA ASP A 366 -14.49 0.03 -27.41
C ASP A 366 -13.27 -0.35 -26.56
N SER A 367 -13.16 0.23 -25.37
CA SER A 367 -12.09 -0.12 -24.42
C SER A 367 -12.22 -1.55 -23.90
N GLY A 368 -13.38 -2.19 -24.10
CA GLY A 368 -13.72 -3.59 -23.89
C GLY A 368 -12.94 -4.59 -24.76
N LYS A 369 -12.48 -4.19 -25.94
CA LYS A 369 -11.93 -5.10 -26.95
C LYS A 369 -10.40 -4.98 -27.07
N LYS A 370 -9.71 -6.14 -27.09
CA LYS A 370 -8.26 -6.24 -27.32
C LYS A 370 -7.86 -5.44 -28.56
N GLY A 371 -8.47 -5.73 -29.71
CA GLY A 371 -8.08 -5.11 -30.99
C GLY A 371 -8.17 -3.58 -31.01
N CYS A 372 -9.09 -2.96 -30.26
CA CYS A 372 -9.14 -1.50 -30.13
C CYS A 372 -7.94 -0.98 -29.31
N MET A 373 -7.73 -1.55 -28.13
CA MET A 373 -6.70 -1.10 -27.19
C MET A 373 -5.27 -1.45 -27.65
N TYR A 374 -5.13 -2.46 -28.50
CA TYR A 374 -3.87 -2.87 -29.15
C TYR A 374 -3.61 -2.15 -30.47
N ARG A 375 -4.53 -1.28 -30.93
CA ARG A 375 -4.45 -0.55 -32.21
C ARG A 375 -4.51 -1.43 -33.47
N GLU A 376 -5.07 -2.63 -33.35
CA GLU A 376 -5.31 -3.58 -34.45
C GLU A 376 -6.69 -3.37 -35.12
N CYS A 377 -7.57 -2.57 -34.50
CA CYS A 377 -8.92 -2.32 -35.00
C CYS A 377 -8.92 -1.37 -36.22
N LEU A 378 -9.46 -1.84 -37.33
CA LEU A 378 -9.56 -1.07 -38.59
C LEU A 378 -10.28 0.29 -38.45
N ILE A 379 -11.18 0.44 -37.48
CA ILE A 379 -11.99 1.66 -37.28
C ILE A 379 -11.25 2.72 -36.46
N CYS A 380 -10.41 2.32 -35.49
CA CYS A 380 -9.76 3.26 -34.57
C CYS A 380 -8.23 3.23 -34.57
N LYS A 381 -7.58 2.38 -35.37
CA LYS A 381 -6.12 2.27 -35.45
C LYS A 381 -5.41 3.61 -35.74
N ASP A 382 -6.07 4.51 -36.47
CA ASP A 382 -5.53 5.82 -36.87
C ASP A 382 -6.14 6.98 -36.07
N LYS A 383 -7.09 6.72 -35.16
CA LYS A 383 -7.70 7.78 -34.34
C LYS A 383 -6.67 8.37 -33.37
N THR A 384 -6.48 9.68 -33.43
CA THR A 384 -5.62 10.44 -32.53
C THR A 384 -6.45 11.40 -31.68
N ILE A 385 -5.84 11.95 -30.63
CA ILE A 385 -6.50 12.96 -29.79
C ILE A 385 -6.49 14.29 -30.54
N ALA A 386 -7.62 14.98 -30.53
CA ALA A 386 -7.72 16.36 -31.00
C ALA A 386 -6.83 17.27 -30.13
N ILE A 387 -5.89 17.94 -30.77
CA ILE A 387 -4.98 18.90 -30.14
C ILE A 387 -5.30 20.32 -30.63
N ASN A 388 -5.04 21.31 -29.79
CA ASN A 388 -5.04 22.71 -30.18
C ASN A 388 -3.63 23.08 -30.65
N GLU A 389 -3.49 23.52 -31.90
CA GLU A 389 -2.20 23.75 -32.57
C GLU A 389 -1.48 25.04 -32.15
N LYS A 390 -1.95 25.72 -31.11
CA LYS A 390 -1.33 26.94 -30.60
C LYS A 390 -0.03 26.62 -29.85
N ASP A 391 0.99 27.43 -30.09
CA ASP A 391 2.28 27.44 -29.37
C ASP A 391 3.08 26.12 -29.44
N LEU A 392 2.95 25.35 -30.53
CA LEU A 392 3.66 24.07 -30.71
C LEU A 392 5.20 24.20 -30.74
N GLU A 393 5.71 25.32 -31.25
CA GLU A 393 7.15 25.62 -31.32
C GLU A 393 7.77 26.02 -29.98
N LYS A 394 6.93 26.26 -28.96
CA LYS A 394 7.39 26.76 -27.67
C LYS A 394 8.29 25.74 -26.98
N GLN A 395 9.47 26.21 -26.57
CA GLN A 395 10.37 25.42 -25.72
C GLN A 395 9.77 25.22 -24.34
N ILE A 396 9.68 23.96 -23.93
CA ILE A 396 9.08 23.54 -22.67
C ILE A 396 9.95 22.52 -21.96
N GLN A 397 9.67 22.38 -20.67
CA GLN A 397 10.27 21.39 -19.79
C GLN A 397 9.15 20.56 -19.16
N TRP A 398 9.32 19.24 -19.17
CA TRP A 398 8.39 18.29 -18.52
C TRP A 398 9.16 17.20 -17.77
N LYS A 399 8.48 16.58 -16.81
CA LYS A 399 9.07 15.51 -15.99
C LYS A 399 8.88 14.16 -16.67
N LYS A 400 9.89 13.30 -16.58
CA LYS A 400 9.77 11.88 -16.91
C LYS A 400 10.62 11.01 -15.99
N TRP A 401 10.14 9.82 -15.70
CA TRP A 401 10.97 8.75 -15.15
C TRP A 401 11.71 8.06 -16.28
N ALA A 402 13.03 8.03 -16.20
CA ALA A 402 13.91 7.37 -17.14
C ALA A 402 14.80 6.36 -16.41
N THR A 403 15.01 5.20 -17.01
CA THR A 403 15.94 4.19 -16.51
C THR A 403 17.25 4.33 -17.26
N ARG A 404 18.33 4.64 -16.55
CA ARG A 404 19.69 4.68 -17.09
C ARG A 404 20.53 3.60 -16.44
N ARG A 405 21.46 3.02 -17.20
CA ARG A 405 22.48 2.16 -16.62
C ARG A 405 23.58 3.03 -16.02
N VAL A 406 23.98 2.72 -14.80
CA VAL A 406 25.03 3.43 -14.08
C VAL A 406 26.04 2.39 -13.62
N GLU A 407 27.31 2.63 -13.94
CA GLU A 407 28.41 1.86 -13.38
C GLU A 407 28.58 2.22 -11.90
N LYS A 408 28.57 1.20 -11.05
CA LYS A 408 28.88 1.34 -9.64
C LYS A 408 30.10 0.50 -9.31
N VAL A 409 30.91 1.01 -8.39
CA VAL A 409 32.05 0.28 -7.83
C VAL A 409 31.64 -0.28 -6.48
N LYS A 410 31.77 -1.59 -6.29
CA LYS A 410 31.64 -2.22 -4.97
C LYS A 410 33.03 -2.70 -4.54
N LYS A 411 33.44 -2.30 -3.34
CA LYS A 411 34.62 -2.90 -2.69
C LYS A 411 34.22 -4.23 -2.08
N VAL A 412 34.75 -5.31 -2.61
CA VAL A 412 34.61 -6.66 -2.04
C VAL A 412 36.01 -7.12 -1.67
N GLN A 413 36.25 -7.39 -0.38
CA GLN A 413 37.55 -7.86 0.12
C GLN A 413 38.76 -6.95 -0.24
N GLY A 414 38.53 -5.65 -0.45
CA GLY A 414 39.59 -4.68 -0.80
C GLY A 414 39.74 -4.44 -2.30
N GLU A 415 39.13 -5.27 -3.15
CA GLU A 415 39.13 -5.09 -4.61
C GLU A 415 37.90 -4.30 -5.08
N GLU A 416 38.13 -3.37 -6.01
CA GLU A 416 37.09 -2.55 -6.64
C GLU A 416 36.46 -3.30 -7.82
N ILE A 417 35.31 -3.94 -7.57
CA ILE A 417 34.53 -4.60 -8.61
C ILE A 417 33.56 -3.59 -9.22
N ARG A 418 33.75 -3.27 -10.51
CA ARG A 418 32.79 -2.49 -11.29
C ARG A 418 31.63 -3.37 -11.70
N TYR A 419 30.41 -2.91 -11.47
CA TYR A 419 29.20 -3.58 -11.91
C TYR A 419 28.19 -2.57 -12.44
N THR A 420 27.52 -2.93 -13.52
CA THR A 420 26.51 -2.09 -14.17
C THR A 420 25.16 -2.36 -13.53
N THR A 421 24.47 -1.32 -13.08
CA THR A 421 23.12 -1.44 -12.51
C THR A 421 22.16 -0.46 -13.17
N SER A 422 20.92 -0.88 -13.38
CA SER A 422 19.86 0.01 -13.86
C SER A 422 19.35 0.87 -12.70
N MET A 423 19.43 2.20 -12.89
CA MET A 423 18.92 3.18 -11.95
C MET A 423 17.81 3.97 -12.63
N THR A 424 16.62 3.95 -12.02
CA THR A 424 15.49 4.74 -12.51
C THR A 424 15.44 6.05 -11.76
N THR A 425 15.62 7.15 -12.49
CA THR A 425 15.65 8.52 -11.96
C THR A 425 14.56 9.36 -12.59
N ARG A 426 14.04 10.31 -11.81
CA ARG A 426 13.17 11.35 -12.34
C ARG A 426 14.06 12.43 -12.93
N GLU A 427 13.84 12.72 -14.20
CA GLU A 427 14.58 13.69 -14.98
C GLU A 427 13.61 14.74 -15.51
N ASP A 428 14.14 15.95 -15.74
CA ASP A 428 13.42 16.97 -16.49
C ASP A 428 13.88 16.89 -17.95
N ALA A 429 12.95 16.54 -18.83
CA ALA A 429 13.13 16.54 -20.27
C ALA A 429 12.87 17.95 -20.82
N HIS A 430 13.57 18.29 -21.91
CA HIS A 430 13.49 19.57 -22.61
C HIS A 430 13.20 19.33 -24.09
N GLY A 431 12.37 20.18 -24.69
CA GLY A 431 12.00 20.09 -26.11
C GLY A 431 10.87 21.05 -26.45
N THR A 432 10.39 21.03 -27.69
CA THR A 432 9.23 21.83 -28.12
C THR A 432 7.92 21.18 -27.66
N ALA A 433 6.83 21.94 -27.62
CA ALA A 433 5.52 21.38 -27.34
C ALA A 433 5.09 20.33 -28.39
N GLU A 434 5.51 20.47 -29.65
CA GLU A 434 5.34 19.46 -30.68
C GLU A 434 6.02 18.12 -30.33
N THR A 435 7.30 18.15 -29.92
CA THR A 435 7.99 16.91 -29.51
C THR A 435 7.29 16.20 -28.35
N LEU A 436 6.75 16.96 -27.39
CA LEU A 436 5.96 16.41 -26.29
C LEU A 436 4.65 15.77 -26.78
N VAL A 437 3.98 16.37 -27.76
CA VAL A 437 2.75 15.82 -28.35
C VAL A 437 3.02 14.49 -29.03
N ASP A 438 4.13 14.36 -29.77
CA ASP A 438 4.48 13.11 -30.45
C ASP A 438 4.91 12.03 -29.46
N GLU A 439 5.73 12.36 -28.47
CA GLU A 439 6.04 11.46 -27.35
C GLU A 439 4.76 11.00 -26.63
N PHE A 440 3.82 11.93 -26.39
CA PHE A 440 2.54 11.64 -25.75
C PHE A 440 1.67 10.71 -26.58
N ARG A 441 1.58 10.92 -27.90
CA ARG A 441 0.82 10.05 -28.80
C ARG A 441 1.36 8.62 -28.79
N ASP A 442 2.68 8.45 -28.85
CA ASP A 442 3.30 7.12 -28.77
C ASP A 442 3.09 6.47 -27.40
N THR A 443 3.38 7.22 -26.33
CA THR A 443 3.22 6.74 -24.94
C THR A 443 1.76 6.34 -24.66
N LEU A 444 0.79 7.09 -25.20
CA LEU A 444 -0.63 6.77 -25.05
C LEU A 444 -1.01 5.47 -25.76
N LYS A 445 -0.49 5.22 -26.97
CA LYS A 445 -0.72 3.95 -27.70
C LYS A 445 -0.21 2.77 -26.86
N LYS A 446 1.05 2.86 -26.37
CA LYS A 446 1.67 1.83 -25.52
C LYS A 446 0.90 1.63 -24.21
N THR A 447 0.39 2.71 -23.62
CA THR A 447 -0.37 2.66 -22.35
C THR A 447 -1.79 2.11 -22.54
N CYS A 448 -2.40 2.23 -23.71
CA CYS A 448 -3.70 1.60 -23.98
C CYS A 448 -3.63 0.07 -23.93
N ARG A 449 -2.61 -0.53 -24.54
CA ARG A 449 -2.33 -1.97 -24.40
C ARG A 449 -2.18 -2.33 -22.92
N HIS A 450 -1.38 -1.56 -22.19
CA HIS A 450 -1.16 -1.75 -20.76
C HIS A 450 -2.46 -1.69 -19.92
N PHE A 451 -3.34 -0.70 -20.17
CA PHE A 451 -4.65 -0.60 -19.52
C PHE A 451 -5.53 -1.84 -19.76
N TYR A 452 -5.55 -2.32 -21.01
CA TYR A 452 -6.32 -3.50 -21.35
C TYR A 452 -5.78 -4.73 -20.64
N ASN A 453 -4.46 -4.95 -20.67
CA ASN A 453 -3.80 -6.09 -20.04
C ASN A 453 -4.12 -6.16 -18.55
N ILE A 454 -3.95 -5.05 -17.82
CA ILE A 454 -4.26 -4.99 -16.38
C ILE A 454 -5.69 -5.45 -16.13
N ARG A 455 -6.65 -4.84 -16.84
CA ARG A 455 -8.08 -5.13 -16.63
C ARG A 455 -8.41 -6.57 -17.01
N HIS A 456 -7.87 -7.07 -18.11
CA HIS A 456 -8.09 -8.44 -18.60
C HIS A 456 -7.50 -9.47 -17.64
N GLN A 457 -6.25 -9.31 -17.21
CA GLN A 457 -5.59 -10.24 -16.29
C GLN A 457 -6.36 -10.36 -14.96
N TYR A 458 -6.75 -9.23 -14.36
CA TYR A 458 -7.56 -9.28 -13.14
C TYR A 458 -8.95 -9.90 -13.36
N ALA A 459 -9.58 -9.67 -14.51
CA ALA A 459 -10.88 -10.28 -14.84
C ALA A 459 -10.75 -11.80 -15.03
N ALA A 460 -9.73 -12.26 -15.75
CA ALA A 460 -9.45 -13.67 -15.98
C ALA A 460 -9.17 -14.40 -14.66
N LEU A 461 -8.32 -13.83 -13.80
CA LEU A 461 -8.02 -14.39 -12.47
C LEU A 461 -9.23 -14.42 -11.55
N ARG A 462 -10.13 -13.43 -11.65
CA ARG A 462 -11.40 -13.44 -10.92
C ARG A 462 -12.28 -14.60 -11.39
N SER A 463 -12.46 -14.74 -12.70
CA SER A 463 -13.22 -15.85 -13.28
C SER A 463 -12.66 -17.21 -12.87
N LEU A 464 -11.33 -17.35 -12.81
CA LEU A 464 -10.66 -18.57 -12.34
C LEU A 464 -11.03 -18.91 -10.90
N LYS A 465 -10.96 -17.92 -9.98
CA LYS A 465 -11.32 -18.08 -8.57
C LYS A 465 -12.79 -18.49 -8.39
N GLU A 466 -13.70 -17.85 -9.13
CA GLU A 466 -15.14 -18.07 -9.02
C GLU A 466 -15.58 -19.45 -9.56
N THR A 467 -14.81 -20.03 -10.49
CA THR A 467 -15.17 -21.29 -11.17
C THR A 467 -14.34 -22.49 -10.70
N MET A 468 -13.52 -22.35 -9.65
CA MET A 468 -12.55 -23.35 -9.16
C MET A 468 -13.20 -24.70 -8.79
N LYS A 469 -12.62 -25.81 -9.26
CA LYS A 469 -13.04 -27.18 -8.96
C LYS A 469 -12.34 -27.72 -7.69
N GLU A 470 -12.75 -28.91 -7.22
CA GLU A 470 -12.23 -29.51 -5.98
C GLU A 470 -10.80 -30.07 -6.11
N ASN A 471 -10.42 -30.47 -7.32
CA ASN A 471 -9.08 -30.93 -7.68
C ASN A 471 -8.14 -29.79 -8.10
N GLU A 472 -8.58 -28.53 -7.98
CA GLU A 472 -7.85 -27.34 -8.39
C GLU A 472 -7.46 -26.48 -7.19
N ALA A 473 -6.27 -25.87 -7.25
CA ALA A 473 -5.89 -24.79 -6.33
C ALA A 473 -5.17 -23.66 -7.06
N MET A 474 -5.34 -22.43 -6.57
CA MET A 474 -4.63 -21.26 -7.10
C MET A 474 -3.67 -20.70 -6.04
N VAL A 475 -2.40 -20.53 -6.40
CA VAL A 475 -1.33 -20.05 -5.51
C VAL A 475 -0.86 -18.68 -6.00
N HIS A 476 -1.22 -17.62 -5.27
CA HIS A 476 -0.77 -16.25 -5.56
C HIS A 476 0.43 -15.91 -4.69
N ILE A 477 1.58 -15.66 -5.31
CA ILE A 477 2.88 -15.51 -4.65
C ILE A 477 3.59 -14.22 -5.05
N ASP A 478 4.41 -13.70 -4.12
CA ASP A 478 5.35 -12.61 -4.37
C ASP A 478 6.49 -12.64 -3.33
N PHE A 479 7.65 -12.09 -3.71
CA PHE A 479 8.74 -11.80 -2.79
C PHE A 479 8.48 -10.50 -2.05
N SER A 480 8.42 -10.57 -0.73
CA SER A 480 8.43 -9.39 0.11
C SER A 480 9.86 -8.88 0.24
N GLU A 481 10.06 -7.55 0.24
CA GLU A 481 11.34 -6.91 0.59
C GLU A 481 11.96 -7.58 1.84
N ASN A 482 13.25 -7.87 1.72
CA ASN A 482 14.06 -8.54 2.74
C ASN A 482 13.89 -7.89 4.12
N TYR A 483 13.83 -8.74 5.14
CA TYR A 483 13.83 -8.29 6.52
C TYR A 483 15.27 -8.13 7.01
N ALA A 484 15.66 -6.91 7.34
CA ALA A 484 16.91 -6.67 8.08
C ALA A 484 16.75 -7.21 9.51
N CYS A 485 17.62 -8.13 9.91
CA CYS A 485 17.71 -8.70 11.26
C CYS A 485 17.92 -7.60 12.31
N LYS A 486 17.38 -7.81 13.51
CA LYS A 486 17.38 -6.82 14.58
C LYS A 486 17.52 -7.42 15.95
N TYR A 487 18.21 -6.68 16.81
CA TYR A 487 18.29 -6.97 18.24
C TYR A 487 17.36 -6.07 19.04
N ASP A 488 16.95 -6.51 20.24
CA ASP A 488 16.17 -5.69 21.16
C ASP A 488 16.93 -4.42 21.58
N LYS A 489 18.27 -4.53 21.69
CA LYS A 489 19.21 -3.44 21.97
C LYS A 489 20.40 -3.53 21.03
N GLU A 490 20.42 -2.65 20.04
CA GLU A 490 21.53 -2.54 19.09
C GLU A 490 22.55 -1.49 19.52
N ILE A 491 23.82 -1.84 19.44
CA ILE A 491 24.92 -0.87 19.47
C ILE A 491 24.99 -0.13 18.14
N GLN A 492 25.47 1.12 18.17
CA GLN A 492 25.49 2.01 17.01
C GLN A 492 26.25 1.41 15.80
N SER A 493 27.33 0.66 16.05
CA SER A 493 28.13 0.01 15.00
C SER A 493 27.38 -1.10 14.25
N VAL A 494 26.43 -1.79 14.89
CA VAL A 494 25.58 -2.81 14.25
C VAL A 494 24.41 -2.14 13.50
N HIS A 495 23.90 -1.03 14.04
CA HIS A 495 22.79 -0.29 13.42
C HIS A 495 23.18 0.40 12.09
N PHE A 496 24.44 0.81 11.94
CA PHE A 496 24.97 1.48 10.74
C PHE A 496 26.03 0.67 10.00
N GLY A 497 26.33 -0.55 10.45
CA GLY A 497 27.39 -1.39 9.88
C GLY A 497 26.95 -2.14 8.62
N PRO A 498 27.90 -2.52 7.75
CA PRO A 498 27.65 -3.38 6.58
C PRO A 498 27.22 -4.82 6.95
N SER A 499 27.26 -5.17 8.23
CA SER A 499 27.03 -6.52 8.78
C SER A 499 25.56 -6.84 9.08
N GLN A 500 24.57 -6.06 8.59
CA GLN A 500 23.16 -6.38 8.81
C GLN A 500 22.75 -7.60 7.99
N THR A 501 22.60 -8.74 8.65
CA THR A 501 22.03 -9.96 8.05
C THR A 501 20.62 -9.67 7.55
N GLN A 502 20.32 -10.15 6.35
CA GLN A 502 19.01 -10.00 5.71
C GLN A 502 18.37 -11.37 5.55
N ILE A 503 17.06 -11.41 5.74
CA ILE A 503 16.23 -12.60 5.58
C ILE A 503 15.27 -12.37 4.42
N THR A 504 15.23 -13.32 3.48
CA THR A 504 14.30 -13.33 2.36
C THR A 504 12.95 -13.88 2.81
N LEU A 505 11.87 -13.24 2.35
CA LEU A 505 10.50 -13.62 2.65
C LEU A 505 9.74 -13.83 1.34
N HIS A 506 9.36 -15.07 1.06
CA HIS A 506 8.46 -15.39 -0.05
C HIS A 506 7.07 -15.68 0.51
N THR A 507 6.08 -14.94 0.03
CA THR A 507 4.76 -14.85 0.68
C THR A 507 3.66 -15.15 -0.31
N GLY A 508 2.58 -15.77 0.15
CA GLY A 508 1.49 -16.07 -0.75
C GLY A 508 0.20 -16.52 -0.09
N VAL A 509 -0.84 -16.63 -0.92
CA VAL A 509 -2.15 -17.15 -0.56
C VAL A 509 -2.51 -18.29 -1.50
N ILE A 510 -2.92 -19.40 -0.91
CA ILE A 510 -3.52 -20.54 -1.61
C ILE A 510 -5.03 -20.38 -1.52
N TYR A 511 -5.70 -20.47 -2.66
CA TYR A 511 -7.15 -20.47 -2.79
C TYR A 511 -7.62 -21.85 -3.19
N TYR A 512 -8.63 -22.34 -2.49
CA TYR A 512 -9.36 -23.58 -2.79
C TYR A 512 -10.81 -23.25 -3.13
N LYS A 513 -11.56 -24.24 -3.62
CA LYS A 513 -13.02 -24.11 -3.79
C LYS A 513 -13.71 -23.79 -2.46
N GLY A 514 -14.66 -22.84 -2.48
CA GLY A 514 -15.55 -22.55 -1.34
C GLY A 514 -15.04 -21.53 -0.31
N ASP A 515 -14.39 -20.45 -0.74
CA ASP A 515 -13.82 -19.38 0.12
C ASP A 515 -12.77 -19.85 1.15
N CYS A 516 -12.28 -21.09 1.01
CA CYS A 516 -11.18 -21.60 1.81
C CYS A 516 -9.85 -21.02 1.29
N THR A 517 -9.15 -20.28 2.14
CA THR A 517 -7.84 -19.69 1.81
C THR A 517 -6.80 -19.97 2.88
N THR A 518 -5.59 -20.32 2.46
CA THR A 518 -4.44 -20.52 3.35
C THR A 518 -3.38 -19.47 3.04
N SER A 519 -3.00 -18.67 4.04
CA SER A 519 -1.89 -17.72 3.92
C SER A 519 -0.59 -18.39 4.37
N PHE A 520 0.50 -18.21 3.63
CA PHE A 520 1.80 -18.74 3.99
C PHE A 520 2.93 -17.71 3.81
N CYS A 521 4.04 -17.98 4.47
CA CYS A 521 5.29 -17.26 4.32
C CYS A 521 6.45 -18.24 4.51
N THR A 522 7.30 -18.36 3.50
CA THR A 522 8.56 -19.10 3.56
C THR A 522 9.70 -18.13 3.85
N VAL A 523 10.62 -18.55 4.72
CA VAL A 523 11.67 -17.70 5.30
C VAL A 523 13.02 -18.34 5.04
N SER A 524 13.98 -17.59 4.49
CA SER A 524 15.33 -18.10 4.22
C SER A 524 16.42 -17.07 4.50
N ASN A 525 17.61 -17.55 4.89
CA ASN A 525 18.83 -16.75 4.94
C ASN A 525 19.44 -16.54 3.54
N CYS A 526 19.06 -17.35 2.55
CA CYS A 526 19.51 -17.18 1.18
C CYS A 526 18.85 -15.93 0.56
N THR A 527 19.64 -15.03 0.00
CA THR A 527 19.16 -13.79 -0.65
C THR A 527 18.93 -13.94 -2.16
N ASN A 528 18.98 -15.16 -2.67
CA ASN A 528 18.68 -15.47 -4.06
C ASN A 528 17.15 -15.38 -4.32
N HIS A 529 16.79 -14.78 -5.44
CA HIS A 529 15.40 -14.60 -5.87
C HIS A 529 15.10 -15.27 -7.24
N GLY A 530 16.07 -15.98 -7.80
CA GLY A 530 15.93 -16.64 -9.09
C GLY A 530 15.07 -17.91 -9.04
N PRO A 531 14.86 -18.58 -10.19
CA PRO A 531 14.01 -19.76 -10.31
C PRO A 531 14.31 -20.89 -9.32
N PRO A 532 15.58 -21.29 -9.06
CA PRO A 532 15.86 -22.31 -8.05
C PRO A 532 15.29 -21.95 -6.66
N ALA A 533 15.45 -20.68 -6.26
CA ALA A 533 14.97 -20.20 -4.97
C ALA A 533 13.44 -20.18 -4.91
N ILE A 534 12.77 -19.79 -6.00
CA ILE A 534 11.31 -19.81 -6.11
C ILE A 534 10.78 -21.23 -5.85
N TRP A 535 11.32 -22.23 -6.54
CA TRP A 535 10.87 -23.61 -6.41
C TRP A 535 11.23 -24.23 -5.06
N ALA A 536 12.40 -23.93 -4.50
CA ALA A 536 12.73 -24.32 -3.12
C ALA A 536 11.72 -23.73 -2.11
N HIS A 537 11.30 -22.48 -2.31
CA HIS A 537 10.22 -21.87 -1.52
C HIS A 537 8.83 -22.48 -1.76
N LEU A 538 8.56 -22.98 -2.97
CA LEU A 538 7.28 -23.61 -3.31
C LEU A 538 7.18 -25.06 -2.81
N ASN A 539 8.28 -25.80 -2.70
CA ASN A 539 8.29 -27.19 -2.26
C ASN A 539 7.49 -27.45 -0.96
N PRO A 540 7.79 -26.81 0.18
CA PRO A 540 7.04 -27.05 1.41
C PRO A 540 5.59 -26.57 1.31
N VAL A 541 5.29 -25.61 0.44
CA VAL A 541 3.94 -25.09 0.20
C VAL A 541 3.12 -26.11 -0.58
N LEU A 542 3.67 -26.64 -1.68
CA LEU A 542 3.02 -27.63 -2.53
C LEU A 542 2.87 -28.99 -1.85
N ALA A 543 3.85 -29.40 -1.04
CA ALA A 543 3.72 -30.56 -0.16
C ALA A 543 2.52 -30.40 0.80
N ASN A 544 2.36 -29.22 1.40
CA ASN A 544 1.21 -28.95 2.25
C ASN A 544 -0.13 -28.89 1.48
N VAL A 545 -0.13 -28.49 0.21
CA VAL A 545 -1.34 -28.57 -0.64
C VAL A 545 -1.80 -30.03 -0.77
N LYS A 546 -0.87 -30.95 -1.06
CA LYS A 546 -1.15 -32.38 -1.15
C LYS A 546 -1.56 -32.99 0.19
N GLU A 547 -0.96 -32.55 1.28
CA GLU A 547 -1.33 -32.98 2.64
C GLU A 547 -2.77 -32.58 3.00
N ILE A 548 -3.20 -31.37 2.63
CA ILE A 548 -4.57 -30.89 2.90
C ILE A 548 -5.59 -31.61 2.01
N ASN A 549 -5.29 -31.75 0.72
CA ASN A 549 -6.17 -32.41 -0.22
C ASN A 549 -5.34 -33.16 -1.29
N PRO A 550 -5.18 -34.48 -1.12
CA PRO A 550 -4.42 -35.32 -2.05
C PRO A 550 -4.98 -35.33 -3.48
N ASN A 551 -6.28 -35.03 -3.64
CA ASN A 551 -6.97 -35.04 -4.93
C ASN A 551 -6.64 -33.83 -5.82
N ILE A 552 -5.91 -32.83 -5.30
CA ILE A 552 -5.49 -31.69 -6.10
C ILE A 552 -4.43 -32.15 -7.10
N ASP A 553 -4.74 -32.06 -8.38
CA ASP A 553 -3.84 -32.40 -9.48
C ASP A 553 -3.48 -31.19 -10.37
N THR A 554 -4.22 -30.09 -10.24
CA THR A 554 -4.10 -28.89 -11.08
C THR A 554 -3.77 -27.67 -10.24
N ILE A 555 -2.67 -26.99 -10.55
CA ILE A 555 -2.22 -25.78 -9.84
C ILE A 555 -2.15 -24.57 -10.78
N TYR A 556 -2.75 -23.47 -10.33
CA TYR A 556 -2.70 -22.17 -11.00
C TYR A 556 -1.83 -21.19 -10.19
N PHE A 557 -0.61 -20.94 -10.63
CA PHE A 557 0.28 -19.94 -10.05
C PHE A 557 -0.06 -18.53 -10.56
N VAL A 558 0.05 -17.55 -9.66
CA VAL A 558 -0.11 -16.12 -9.98
C VAL A 558 1.04 -15.36 -9.34
N SER A 559 1.80 -14.61 -10.12
CA SER A 559 2.90 -13.77 -9.63
C SER A 559 3.00 -12.47 -10.42
N ASP A 560 3.87 -11.55 -9.97
CA ASP A 560 4.37 -10.49 -10.86
C ASP A 560 5.27 -11.10 -11.96
N GLY A 561 5.58 -10.30 -12.99
CA GLY A 561 6.33 -10.73 -14.18
C GLY A 561 7.79 -10.26 -14.32
N PRO A 562 8.59 -9.97 -13.27
CA PRO A 562 10.00 -9.61 -13.49
C PRO A 562 10.75 -10.80 -14.10
N THR A 563 11.55 -10.53 -15.14
CA THR A 563 12.31 -11.55 -15.88
C THR A 563 13.47 -12.12 -15.10
N THR A 564 13.95 -11.42 -14.08
CA THR A 564 15.01 -11.94 -13.20
C THR A 564 14.49 -12.97 -12.20
N GLN A 565 13.17 -13.17 -12.10
CA GLN A 565 12.54 -14.04 -11.12
C GLN A 565 11.54 -14.99 -11.79
N TYR A 566 10.26 -14.61 -11.85
CA TYR A 566 9.17 -15.51 -12.23
C TYR A 566 9.01 -15.72 -13.74
N ARG A 567 9.26 -14.69 -14.55
CA ARG A 567 8.98 -14.73 -15.99
C ARG A 567 10.26 -14.98 -16.79
N CYS A 568 10.78 -16.20 -16.74
CA CYS A 568 12.02 -16.56 -17.43
C CYS A 568 12.05 -18.03 -17.86
N LYS A 569 12.93 -18.34 -18.82
CA LYS A 569 13.12 -19.68 -19.41
C LYS A 569 13.34 -20.78 -18.37
N ALA A 570 14.15 -20.51 -17.34
CA ALA A 570 14.43 -21.48 -16.29
C ALA A 570 13.20 -21.80 -15.43
N ASN A 571 12.35 -20.80 -15.13
CA ASN A 571 11.10 -21.05 -14.41
C ASN A 571 10.10 -21.82 -15.29
N PHE A 572 10.03 -21.51 -16.59
CA PHE A 572 9.16 -22.23 -17.52
C PHE A 572 9.58 -23.69 -17.67
N PHE A 573 10.89 -23.94 -17.74
CA PHE A 573 11.44 -25.28 -17.75
C PHE A 573 11.05 -26.05 -16.48
N LEU A 574 11.33 -25.51 -15.28
CA LEU A 574 10.98 -26.16 -14.01
C LEU A 574 9.48 -26.41 -13.86
N LEU A 575 8.64 -25.50 -14.37
CA LEU A 575 7.19 -25.71 -14.43
C LEU A 575 6.82 -26.90 -15.33
N SER A 576 7.52 -27.10 -16.44
CA SER A 576 7.29 -28.22 -17.37
C SER A 576 8.04 -29.51 -17.03
N SER A 577 8.93 -29.51 -16.04
CA SER A 577 9.73 -30.68 -15.66
C SER A 577 9.53 -31.02 -14.18
N TYR A 578 10.24 -30.32 -13.30
CA TYR A 578 10.27 -30.56 -11.85
C TYR A 578 8.88 -30.54 -11.20
N PHE A 579 7.96 -29.72 -11.69
CA PHE A 579 6.57 -29.67 -11.22
C PHE A 579 5.85 -31.03 -11.23
N PHE A 580 6.10 -31.85 -12.26
CA PHE A 580 5.49 -33.17 -12.38
C PHE A 580 6.05 -34.17 -11.37
N ASP A 581 7.31 -33.99 -10.95
CA ASP A 581 7.95 -34.82 -9.91
C ASP A 581 7.30 -34.60 -8.53
N LEU A 582 6.65 -33.46 -8.33
CA LEU A 582 5.84 -33.14 -7.14
C LEU A 582 4.44 -33.79 -7.17
N GLY A 583 4.11 -34.57 -8.20
CA GLY A 583 2.87 -35.34 -8.30
C GLY A 583 1.64 -34.56 -8.77
N PHE A 584 1.82 -33.45 -9.48
CA PHE A 584 0.76 -32.70 -10.16
C PHE A 584 0.69 -33.06 -11.64
N LYS A 585 -0.48 -32.86 -12.25
CA LYS A 585 -0.74 -33.22 -13.66
C LYS A 585 -0.85 -32.02 -14.58
N VAL A 586 -1.29 -30.87 -14.06
CA VAL A 586 -1.51 -29.67 -14.87
C VAL A 586 -0.98 -28.44 -14.14
N GLY A 587 -0.06 -27.72 -14.79
CA GLY A 587 0.54 -26.50 -14.30
C GLY A 587 0.10 -25.31 -15.16
N ASN A 588 -0.33 -24.23 -14.50
CA ASN A 588 -0.62 -22.97 -15.18
C ASN A 588 -0.01 -21.82 -14.40
N TRP A 589 0.81 -21.00 -15.03
CA TRP A 589 1.39 -19.81 -14.42
C TRP A 589 0.89 -18.57 -15.14
N SER A 590 0.26 -17.66 -14.40
CA SER A 590 -0.22 -16.39 -14.92
C SER A 590 0.55 -15.21 -14.32
N PHE A 591 1.02 -14.31 -15.17
CA PHE A 591 1.77 -13.12 -14.76
C PHE A 591 0.85 -11.90 -14.74
N LEU A 592 0.95 -11.10 -13.68
CA LEU A 592 0.34 -9.78 -13.62
C LEU A 592 1.11 -8.79 -14.51
N GLU A 593 0.42 -7.74 -14.96
CA GLU A 593 1.06 -6.70 -15.76
C GLU A 593 2.08 -5.92 -14.91
N ALA A 594 3.25 -5.64 -15.48
CA ALA A 594 4.37 -5.00 -14.77
C ALA A 594 3.96 -3.69 -14.05
N GLY A 595 4.36 -3.55 -12.79
CA GLY A 595 4.00 -2.40 -11.95
C GLY A 595 2.58 -2.49 -11.34
N HIS A 596 1.84 -3.56 -11.64
CA HIS A 596 0.51 -3.85 -11.11
C HIS A 596 0.45 -5.21 -10.39
N GLY A 597 1.59 -5.82 -10.05
CA GLY A 597 1.67 -7.09 -9.31
C GLY A 597 1.20 -7.05 -7.84
N LYS A 598 0.96 -5.86 -7.28
CA LYS A 598 0.62 -5.72 -5.85
C LYS A 598 -0.66 -6.44 -5.48
N GLY A 599 -0.59 -7.25 -4.43
CA GLY A 599 -1.64 -8.20 -4.11
C GLY A 599 -1.74 -8.59 -2.63
N PRO A 600 -2.42 -9.72 -2.35
CA PRO A 600 -2.57 -10.24 -0.99
C PRO A 600 -1.25 -10.72 -0.38
N ALA A 601 -0.29 -11.16 -1.21
CA ALA A 601 1.05 -11.58 -0.79
C ALA A 601 1.80 -10.43 -0.07
N ASP A 602 1.82 -9.22 -0.62
CA ASP A 602 2.38 -8.02 0.03
C ASP A 602 1.79 -7.77 1.43
N GLY A 603 0.47 -7.98 1.57
CA GLY A 603 -0.25 -7.81 2.82
C GLY A 603 0.24 -8.78 3.90
N ILE A 604 0.56 -10.01 3.50
CA ILE A 604 1.14 -11.04 4.37
C ILE A 604 2.58 -10.66 4.73
N GLY A 605 3.42 -10.30 3.76
CA GLY A 605 4.79 -9.84 4.02
C GLY A 605 4.83 -8.67 4.99
N GLY A 606 3.96 -7.67 4.80
CA GLY A 606 3.80 -6.57 5.74
C GLY A 606 3.35 -7.02 7.14
N ALA A 607 2.45 -8.00 7.25
CA ALA A 607 1.99 -8.54 8.52
C ALA A 607 3.08 -9.32 9.26
N VAL A 608 3.77 -10.22 8.56
CA VAL A 608 4.89 -11.02 9.10
C VAL A 608 6.00 -10.11 9.60
N LYS A 609 6.45 -9.14 8.79
CA LYS A 609 7.50 -8.19 9.18
C LYS A 609 7.11 -7.36 10.41
N ARG A 610 5.84 -7.00 10.57
CA ARG A 610 5.35 -6.30 11.78
C ARG A 610 5.34 -7.17 13.01
N SER A 611 4.97 -8.44 12.88
CA SER A 611 4.99 -9.38 14.00
C SER A 611 6.42 -9.60 14.47
N ALA A 612 7.37 -9.75 13.55
CA ALA A 612 8.80 -9.79 13.82
C ALA A 612 9.29 -8.51 14.52
N ASP A 613 9.02 -7.33 13.96
CA ASP A 613 9.39 -6.05 14.59
C ASP A 613 8.76 -5.88 15.99
N SER A 614 7.54 -6.40 16.19
CA SER A 614 6.86 -6.39 17.49
C SER A 614 7.57 -7.29 18.48
N PHE A 615 7.95 -8.51 18.09
CA PHE A 615 8.70 -9.42 18.95
C PHE A 615 10.01 -8.78 19.44
N VAL A 616 10.76 -8.16 18.52
CA VAL A 616 11.99 -7.44 18.86
C VAL A 616 11.75 -6.29 19.84
N ALA A 617 10.68 -5.50 19.61
CA ALA A 617 10.32 -4.41 20.50
C ALA A 617 9.91 -4.85 21.92
N HIS A 618 9.59 -6.14 22.14
CA HIS A 618 9.27 -6.71 23.45
C HIS A 618 10.46 -7.39 24.12
N GLY A 619 11.68 -7.21 23.61
CA GLY A 619 12.90 -7.77 24.21
C GLY A 619 13.44 -9.02 23.50
N GLY A 620 12.85 -9.42 22.38
CA GLY A 620 13.33 -10.55 21.57
C GLY A 620 14.41 -10.17 20.56
N ASN A 621 15.14 -11.15 20.04
CA ASN A 621 16.16 -10.96 19.01
C ASN A 621 15.80 -11.79 17.77
N ILE A 622 16.03 -11.24 16.58
CA ILE A 622 15.89 -11.94 15.30
C ILE A 622 17.20 -11.78 14.55
N THR A 623 17.98 -12.86 14.49
CA THR A 623 19.33 -12.89 13.93
C THR A 623 19.41 -13.60 12.59
N ASP A 624 18.46 -14.49 12.32
CA ASP A 624 18.43 -15.38 11.16
C ASP A 624 17.00 -15.87 10.87
N ALA A 625 16.82 -16.60 9.78
CA ALA A 625 15.55 -17.16 9.35
C ALA A 625 14.90 -18.07 10.41
N GLN A 626 15.69 -18.87 11.11
CA GLN A 626 15.20 -19.82 12.13
C GLN A 626 14.60 -19.07 13.33
N SER A 627 15.37 -18.15 13.91
CA SER A 627 14.93 -17.28 15.00
C SER A 627 13.71 -16.44 14.61
N MET A 628 13.59 -16.02 13.34
CA MET A 628 12.39 -15.35 12.85
C MET A 628 11.17 -16.28 12.86
N VAL A 629 11.30 -17.52 12.37
CA VAL A 629 10.20 -18.51 12.37
C VAL A 629 9.76 -18.82 13.79
N ASP A 630 10.70 -19.05 14.71
CA ASP A 630 10.40 -19.35 16.12
C ASP A 630 9.73 -18.17 16.82
N ALA A 631 10.25 -16.96 16.60
CA ALA A 631 9.65 -15.72 17.08
C ALA A 631 8.20 -15.58 16.61
N LEU A 632 7.93 -15.81 15.31
CA LEU A 632 6.59 -15.68 14.76
C LEU A 632 5.64 -16.79 15.23
N ARG A 633 6.11 -18.03 15.38
CA ARG A 633 5.32 -19.14 15.93
C ARG A 633 4.86 -18.83 17.37
N SER A 634 5.73 -18.21 18.18
CA SER A 634 5.38 -17.80 19.55
C SER A 634 4.23 -16.78 19.62
N THR A 635 3.95 -16.06 18.53
CA THR A 635 2.85 -15.07 18.46
C THR A 635 1.47 -15.67 18.20
N GLY A 636 1.37 -16.98 17.89
CA GLY A 636 0.13 -17.63 17.50
C GLY A 636 -0.40 -17.15 16.14
N THR A 637 0.49 -16.89 15.19
CA THR A 637 0.12 -16.45 13.83
C THR A 637 -0.72 -17.48 13.09
N THR A 638 -1.70 -17.02 12.31
CA THR A 638 -2.50 -17.87 11.41
C THR A 638 -1.80 -18.13 10.07
N VAL A 639 -0.71 -17.43 9.78
CA VAL A 639 0.09 -17.61 8.56
C VAL A 639 0.96 -18.85 8.73
N LYS A 640 0.89 -19.80 7.79
CA LYS A 640 1.78 -20.97 7.79
C LYS A 640 3.22 -20.54 7.50
N LEU A 641 4.17 -21.04 8.31
CA LEU A 641 5.58 -20.65 8.24
C LEU A 641 6.45 -21.86 7.91
N TYR A 642 7.29 -21.68 6.90
CA TYR A 642 8.24 -22.70 6.45
C TYR A 642 9.64 -22.10 6.42
N LEU A 643 10.62 -22.87 6.87
CA LEU A 643 12.02 -22.53 6.73
C LEU A 643 12.53 -23.12 5.42
N VAL A 644 13.35 -22.37 4.69
CA VAL A 644 14.04 -22.86 3.49
C VAL A 644 15.53 -22.56 3.64
N THR A 645 16.34 -23.58 3.43
CA THR A 645 17.79 -23.57 3.55
C THR A 645 18.46 -23.32 2.20
N GLU A 646 19.71 -22.88 2.23
CA GLU A 646 20.50 -22.69 1.00
C GLU A 646 20.78 -24.01 0.27
N ALA A 647 20.94 -25.11 1.02
CA ALA A 647 21.12 -26.45 0.45
C ALA A 647 19.90 -26.89 -0.38
N GLU A 648 18.68 -26.55 0.05
CA GLU A 648 17.46 -26.80 -0.72
C GLU A 648 17.37 -25.93 -1.98
N VAL A 649 17.92 -24.72 -1.97
CA VAL A 649 17.99 -23.87 -3.17
C VAL A 649 18.98 -24.45 -4.19
N GLU A 650 20.14 -24.90 -3.72
CA GLU A 650 21.17 -25.46 -4.60
C GLU A 650 20.74 -26.82 -5.19
N SER A 651 19.98 -27.63 -4.45
CA SER A 651 19.47 -28.91 -4.98
C SER A 651 18.54 -28.72 -6.18
N ILE A 652 17.72 -27.67 -6.18
CA ILE A 652 16.84 -27.34 -7.32
C ILE A 652 17.65 -26.86 -8.51
N LYS A 653 18.74 -26.13 -8.29
CA LYS A 653 19.58 -25.62 -9.37
C LYS A 653 20.17 -26.75 -10.22
N ASN A 654 20.45 -27.91 -9.61
CA ASN A 654 20.93 -29.11 -10.31
C ASN A 654 19.89 -29.72 -11.27
N HIS A 655 18.61 -29.33 -11.17
CA HIS A 655 17.58 -29.77 -12.11
C HIS A 655 17.52 -28.91 -13.38
N ILE A 656 18.21 -27.77 -13.41
CA ILE A 656 18.17 -26.83 -14.53
C ILE A 656 19.35 -27.12 -15.47
N PRO A 657 19.11 -27.45 -16.76
CA PRO A 657 20.18 -27.58 -17.74
C PRO A 657 20.99 -26.29 -17.91
N THR A 658 22.28 -26.41 -18.18
CA THR A 658 23.16 -25.26 -18.45
C THR A 658 22.79 -24.51 -19.72
N ASP A 659 22.38 -25.23 -20.77
CA ASP A 659 22.06 -24.68 -22.09
C ASP A 659 20.56 -24.72 -22.38
N LEU A 660 19.82 -23.84 -21.72
CA LEU A 660 18.37 -23.68 -21.90
C LEU A 660 18.04 -22.66 -23.00
N GLN A 661 17.28 -23.10 -24.01
CA GLN A 661 16.75 -22.22 -25.04
C GLN A 661 15.70 -21.26 -24.45
N PRO A 662 15.77 -19.94 -24.77
CA PRO A 662 14.75 -18.99 -24.36
C PRO A 662 13.44 -19.25 -25.11
N VAL A 663 12.31 -19.04 -24.43
CA VAL A 663 11.00 -19.04 -25.08
C VAL A 663 10.82 -17.68 -25.77
N PRO A 664 10.52 -17.63 -27.07
CA PRO A 664 10.42 -16.36 -27.80
C PRO A 664 9.41 -15.39 -27.18
N GLN A 665 9.75 -14.10 -27.22
CA GLN A 665 8.89 -13.00 -26.77
C GLN A 665 8.47 -13.14 -25.28
N THR A 666 9.35 -13.66 -24.43
CA THR A 666 9.06 -13.94 -23.01
C THR A 666 8.45 -12.73 -22.28
N MET A 667 8.89 -11.52 -22.65
CA MET A 667 8.42 -10.25 -22.08
C MET A 667 6.95 -9.89 -22.38
N LYS A 668 6.36 -10.49 -23.42
CA LYS A 668 4.96 -10.28 -23.81
C LYS A 668 4.02 -11.34 -23.23
N LEU A 669 4.57 -12.40 -22.65
CA LEU A 669 3.80 -13.53 -22.16
C LEU A 669 3.20 -13.21 -20.79
N HIS A 670 1.95 -13.61 -20.64
CA HIS A 670 1.17 -13.46 -19.42
C HIS A 670 0.59 -14.78 -18.92
N GLN A 671 0.67 -15.84 -19.72
CA GLN A 671 0.29 -17.18 -19.29
C GLN A 671 1.21 -18.24 -19.89
N VAL A 672 1.62 -19.17 -19.04
CA VAL A 672 2.38 -20.37 -19.39
C VAL A 672 1.59 -21.56 -18.86
N TYR A 673 1.35 -22.54 -19.71
CA TYR A 673 0.58 -23.73 -19.41
C TYR A 673 1.43 -24.96 -19.72
N THR A 674 1.27 -26.01 -18.92
CA THR A 674 1.91 -27.30 -19.19
C THR A 674 1.04 -28.43 -18.67
N LYS A 675 1.02 -29.51 -19.45
CA LYS A 675 0.34 -30.78 -19.17
C LYS A 675 1.26 -31.96 -19.47
N ASP A 676 2.19 -31.76 -20.40
CA ASP A 676 3.20 -32.72 -20.81
C ASP A 676 4.60 -32.26 -20.38
N ARG A 677 5.46 -33.22 -20.06
CA ARG A 677 6.82 -32.92 -19.64
C ARG A 677 7.60 -32.20 -20.73
N ASN A 678 8.42 -31.24 -20.33
CA ASN A 678 9.28 -30.41 -21.17
C ASN A 678 8.54 -29.60 -22.25
N THR A 679 7.20 -29.55 -22.20
CA THR A 679 6.39 -28.82 -23.16
C THR A 679 5.61 -27.73 -22.44
N VAL A 680 5.66 -26.52 -22.97
CA VAL A 680 4.89 -25.38 -22.48
C VAL A 680 4.09 -24.75 -23.61
N GLU A 681 2.86 -24.39 -23.32
CA GLU A 681 2.05 -23.54 -24.17
C GLU A 681 1.96 -22.14 -23.57
N VAL A 682 2.31 -21.14 -24.36
CA VAL A 682 2.43 -19.76 -23.91
C VAL A 682 1.50 -18.83 -24.67
N ARG A 683 1.03 -17.78 -24.01
CA ARG A 683 0.21 -16.74 -24.66
C ARG A 683 0.33 -15.37 -24.02
N VAL A 684 -0.04 -14.38 -24.82
CA VAL A 684 0.07 -12.94 -24.50
C VAL A 684 -0.94 -12.45 -23.45
N LEU A 685 -2.00 -13.21 -23.17
CA LEU A 685 -3.02 -12.87 -22.16
C LEU A 685 -3.61 -14.13 -21.55
N SER A 686 -3.87 -14.11 -20.24
CA SER A 686 -4.43 -15.27 -19.56
C SER A 686 -5.87 -15.54 -19.99
N CYS A 687 -6.21 -16.81 -20.21
CA CYS A 687 -7.58 -17.25 -20.42
C CYS A 687 -7.85 -18.59 -19.72
N PHE A 688 -9.07 -18.74 -19.21
CA PHE A 688 -9.50 -19.91 -18.42
C PHE A 688 -10.87 -20.45 -18.86
N CYS A 689 -11.32 -20.14 -20.09
CA CYS A 689 -12.68 -20.51 -20.54
C CYS A 689 -12.87 -22.02 -20.77
N LYS A 690 -11.82 -22.77 -21.08
CA LYS A 690 -11.85 -24.24 -21.26
C LYS A 690 -11.10 -25.01 -20.17
N LYS A 691 -10.86 -24.39 -19.01
CA LYS A 691 -10.06 -24.99 -17.95
C LYS A 691 -10.58 -26.40 -17.51
N PRO A 692 -9.70 -27.35 -17.13
CA PRO A 692 -8.26 -27.20 -16.97
C PRO A 692 -7.46 -27.26 -18.28
N ASP A 693 -8.11 -27.58 -19.40
CA ASP A 693 -7.45 -27.59 -20.70
C ASP A 693 -7.24 -26.16 -21.25
N ILE A 694 -6.25 -26.04 -22.12
CA ILE A 694 -5.95 -24.81 -22.85
C ILE A 694 -7.03 -24.52 -23.90
N CYS A 695 -7.20 -23.25 -24.25
CA CYS A 695 -8.13 -22.80 -25.28
C CYS A 695 -7.39 -21.97 -26.33
N ASN A 696 -7.97 -21.89 -27.53
CA ASN A 696 -7.40 -21.12 -28.64
C ASN A 696 -7.52 -19.59 -28.48
N CYS A 697 -8.06 -19.11 -27.35
CA CYS A 697 -8.13 -17.67 -27.10
C CYS A 697 -6.72 -17.09 -26.98
N PHE A 698 -6.49 -15.98 -27.69
CA PHE A 698 -5.21 -15.29 -27.77
C PHE A 698 -4.07 -16.12 -28.38
N GLU A 699 -4.41 -17.11 -29.22
CA GLU A 699 -3.48 -17.84 -30.09
C GLU A 699 -2.27 -18.41 -29.31
N PRO A 700 -2.48 -19.43 -28.46
CA PRO A 700 -1.39 -20.05 -27.72
C PRO A 700 -0.35 -20.65 -28.67
N ILE A 701 0.93 -20.51 -28.30
CA ILE A 701 2.09 -21.04 -29.01
C ILE A 701 2.68 -22.16 -28.18
N SER A 702 2.90 -23.33 -28.78
CA SER A 702 3.57 -24.45 -28.11
C SER A 702 5.09 -24.34 -28.28
N PHE A 703 5.82 -24.65 -27.22
CA PHE A 703 7.27 -24.68 -27.18
C PHE A 703 7.74 -25.92 -26.41
N THR A 704 8.68 -26.66 -26.98
CA THR A 704 9.26 -27.86 -26.37
C THR A 704 10.72 -27.62 -26.04
N PHE A 705 11.08 -27.84 -24.77
CA PHE A 705 12.47 -27.84 -24.33
C PHE A 705 13.16 -29.11 -24.84
N VAL A 706 14.15 -28.96 -25.71
CA VAL A 706 14.98 -30.08 -26.18
C VAL A 706 16.07 -30.34 -25.16
N ASN A 707 16.10 -31.53 -24.56
CA ASN A 707 17.22 -31.96 -23.74
C ASN A 707 18.33 -32.52 -24.63
N ALA A 708 19.59 -32.14 -24.39
CA ALA A 708 20.76 -32.70 -25.07
C ALA A 708 20.89 -34.22 -24.86
N ASP A 709 20.26 -34.77 -23.81
CA ASP A 709 20.31 -36.20 -23.46
C ASP A 709 19.28 -37.07 -24.22
N SER A 710 18.59 -36.53 -25.22
CA SER A 710 17.61 -37.28 -26.04
C SER A 710 17.91 -37.23 -27.55
N ALA A 711 19.11 -36.79 -27.94
CA ALA A 711 19.56 -36.81 -29.33
C ALA A 711 20.03 -38.22 -29.76
N ILE A 712 19.20 -39.25 -29.57
CA ILE A 712 19.29 -40.50 -30.33
C ILE A 712 17.86 -40.93 -30.66
N ASN A 713 17.60 -41.04 -31.97
CA ASN A 713 16.36 -41.46 -32.63
C ASN A 713 15.33 -40.33 -32.83
N PHE A 714 15.46 -39.60 -33.93
CA PHE A 714 14.50 -39.64 -35.04
C PHE A 714 15.16 -38.95 -36.25
N ALA A 715 15.86 -39.76 -37.04
CA ALA A 715 16.06 -39.46 -38.44
C ALA A 715 14.73 -39.71 -39.18
N ASP A 716 14.55 -38.99 -40.29
CA ASP A 716 13.44 -39.05 -41.26
C ASP A 716 12.10 -38.43 -40.85
N SER A 717 11.83 -37.24 -41.38
CA SER A 717 11.09 -37.16 -42.65
C SER A 717 11.01 -35.72 -43.16
N SER A 718 11.45 -35.56 -44.39
CA SER A 718 11.21 -34.43 -45.28
C SER A 718 9.73 -34.05 -45.34
N ASN A 719 9.41 -32.77 -45.17
CA ASN A 719 8.31 -32.14 -45.89
C ASN A 719 8.59 -30.65 -46.06
N GLU A 720 8.70 -30.27 -47.32
CA GLU A 720 8.73 -28.91 -47.84
C GLU A 720 7.51 -28.12 -47.36
N ILE A 721 7.71 -26.87 -46.94
CA ILE A 721 6.63 -25.89 -46.85
C ILE A 721 7.00 -24.71 -47.72
N CYS A 722 6.20 -24.56 -48.77
CA CYS A 722 6.29 -23.55 -49.80
C CYS A 722 6.16 -22.13 -49.23
N ILE A 723 6.96 -21.25 -49.85
CA ILE A 723 6.93 -19.80 -49.76
C ILE A 723 5.63 -19.33 -50.41
N GLU A 724 4.70 -18.77 -49.64
CA GLU A 724 3.75 -17.70 -50.02
C GLU A 724 2.69 -17.48 -48.94
N ASN A 725 3.01 -16.61 -47.97
CA ASN A 725 2.07 -15.70 -47.30
C ASN A 725 2.89 -14.66 -46.51
N PHE A 726 3.58 -13.84 -47.29
CA PHE A 726 4.60 -12.90 -46.86
C PHE A 726 4.00 -11.52 -46.60
N GLN A 727 3.08 -11.38 -45.63
CA GLN A 727 2.68 -10.06 -45.10
C GLN A 727 1.83 -10.12 -43.82
N LYS A 728 2.50 -10.36 -42.68
CA LYS A 728 2.26 -9.76 -41.34
C LYS A 728 3.07 -10.56 -40.30
N CYS A 729 3.65 -9.84 -39.33
CA CYS A 729 4.59 -10.28 -38.29
C CYS A 729 6.07 -10.20 -38.70
N VAL A 730 6.68 -9.05 -38.43
CA VAL A 730 8.13 -8.88 -38.34
C VAL A 730 8.53 -9.13 -36.88
N ASP A 731 9.74 -9.69 -36.66
CA ASP A 731 10.49 -9.86 -35.39
C ASP A 731 10.60 -11.25 -34.73
N THR A 732 10.23 -12.37 -35.37
CA THR A 732 10.68 -13.72 -34.91
C THR A 732 11.82 -14.31 -35.73
N GLN A 733 12.14 -13.75 -36.90
CA GLN A 733 13.19 -14.27 -37.79
C GLN A 733 14.63 -13.97 -37.33
N LEU A 734 14.81 -13.12 -36.31
CA LEU A 734 16.14 -12.72 -35.82
C LEU A 734 16.68 -13.63 -34.70
N VAL A 735 15.83 -14.37 -33.98
CA VAL A 735 16.29 -15.26 -32.89
C VAL A 735 17.19 -16.36 -33.43
N GLY A 736 18.39 -16.51 -32.85
CA GLY A 736 19.41 -17.45 -33.30
C GLY A 736 20.32 -16.95 -34.42
N LYS A 737 20.05 -15.77 -35.00
CA LYS A 737 20.93 -15.15 -36.00
C LYS A 737 22.06 -14.35 -35.34
N TRP A 738 23.16 -14.18 -36.09
CA TRP A 738 24.28 -13.37 -35.67
C TRP A 738 24.12 -11.92 -36.13
N CYS A 739 24.37 -10.97 -35.25
CA CYS A 739 24.27 -9.54 -35.53
C CYS A 739 25.41 -8.77 -34.86
N VAL A 740 25.60 -7.52 -35.28
CA VAL A 740 26.48 -6.56 -34.62
C VAL A 740 25.64 -5.48 -33.98
N VAL A 741 25.83 -5.27 -32.68
CA VAL A 741 25.18 -4.20 -31.91
C VAL A 741 26.21 -3.11 -31.56
N ILE A 742 25.81 -1.84 -31.64
CA ILE A 742 26.62 -0.71 -31.18
C ILE A 742 26.20 -0.30 -29.78
N TYR A 743 27.19 -0.17 -28.90
CA TYR A 743 27.01 0.33 -27.55
C TYR A 743 28.20 1.23 -27.19
N ASP A 744 27.93 2.46 -26.75
CA ASP A 744 28.94 3.51 -26.52
C ASP A 744 29.93 3.66 -27.68
N ASP A 745 29.39 3.73 -28.91
CA ASP A 745 30.15 3.84 -30.18
C ASP A 745 31.13 2.69 -30.47
N VAL A 746 31.03 1.58 -29.72
CA VAL A 746 31.82 0.37 -29.93
C VAL A 746 30.94 -0.76 -30.52
N PRO A 747 31.39 -1.44 -31.59
CA PRO A 747 30.66 -2.56 -32.19
C PRO A 747 30.94 -3.87 -31.45
N TYR A 748 29.88 -4.59 -31.10
CA TYR A 748 29.94 -5.90 -30.47
C TYR A 748 29.21 -6.93 -31.34
N PRO A 749 29.91 -7.90 -31.94
CA PRO A 749 29.25 -9.03 -32.60
C PRO A 749 28.65 -9.97 -31.55
N GLY A 750 27.50 -10.52 -31.83
CA GLY A 750 26.81 -11.42 -30.92
C GLY A 750 25.71 -12.21 -31.59
N ILE A 751 25.13 -13.14 -30.84
CA ILE A 751 24.02 -13.97 -31.28
C ILE A 751 22.75 -13.55 -30.57
N VAL A 752 21.68 -13.32 -31.33
CA VAL A 752 20.37 -12.93 -30.81
C VAL A 752 19.77 -14.10 -30.04
N GLN A 753 19.45 -13.87 -28.78
CA GLN A 753 18.83 -14.84 -27.87
C GLN A 753 17.31 -14.69 -27.85
N ASP A 754 16.78 -13.47 -27.83
CA ASP A 754 15.34 -13.20 -27.81
C ASP A 754 15.05 -11.83 -28.48
N VAL A 755 13.81 -11.61 -28.92
CA VAL A 755 13.39 -10.37 -29.58
C VAL A 755 12.05 -9.90 -29.00
N ASP A 756 11.96 -8.61 -28.69
CA ASP A 756 10.77 -7.89 -28.24
C ASP A 756 10.39 -6.76 -29.23
N ASP A 757 9.27 -6.06 -29.01
CA ASP A 757 8.73 -5.03 -29.93
C ASP A 757 9.71 -3.84 -30.15
N ASP A 758 10.50 -3.46 -29.13
CA ASP A 758 11.42 -2.30 -29.17
C ASP A 758 12.90 -2.71 -28.95
N ASP A 759 13.17 -3.91 -28.42
CA ASP A 759 14.49 -4.36 -27.94
C ASP A 759 14.81 -5.81 -28.38
N ILE A 760 16.09 -6.14 -28.49
CA ILE A 760 16.66 -7.45 -28.85
C ILE A 760 17.65 -7.88 -27.76
N GLU A 761 17.51 -9.09 -27.22
CA GLU A 761 18.49 -9.69 -26.31
C GLU A 761 19.61 -10.34 -27.13
N VAL A 762 20.85 -9.87 -26.96
CA VAL A 762 22.01 -10.38 -27.69
C VAL A 762 23.08 -10.83 -26.70
N LYS A 763 23.60 -12.04 -26.92
CA LYS A 763 24.80 -12.55 -26.25
C LYS A 763 26.01 -12.08 -27.04
N VAL A 764 26.81 -11.18 -26.48
CA VAL A 764 27.86 -10.44 -27.21
C VAL A 764 29.28 -10.93 -26.91
N MET A 765 30.14 -10.80 -27.91
CA MET A 765 31.58 -11.04 -27.84
C MET A 765 32.34 -9.73 -27.66
N HIS A 766 33.46 -9.78 -26.93
CA HIS A 766 34.29 -8.60 -26.67
C HIS A 766 35.44 -8.52 -27.68
N LYS A 767 35.77 -7.30 -28.12
CA LYS A 767 36.87 -7.02 -29.05
C LYS A 767 38.21 -7.05 -28.31
N ILE A 768 39.18 -7.79 -28.84
CA ILE A 768 40.57 -7.81 -28.33
C ILE A 768 41.58 -7.25 -29.34
N GLY A 769 41.19 -7.13 -30.62
CA GLY A 769 42.06 -6.59 -31.67
C GLY A 769 41.30 -6.27 -32.96
N VAL A 770 42.04 -6.05 -34.05
CA VAL A 770 41.45 -5.82 -35.38
C VAL A 770 40.80 -7.12 -35.87
N ASN A 771 39.48 -7.09 -36.05
CA ASN A 771 38.68 -8.25 -36.44
C ASN A 771 38.92 -9.50 -35.55
N ARG A 772 39.14 -9.31 -34.25
CA ARG A 772 39.34 -10.41 -33.28
C ARG A 772 38.48 -10.23 -32.04
N TYR A 773 37.73 -11.26 -31.71
CA TYR A 773 36.73 -11.28 -30.66
C TYR A 773 36.86 -12.50 -29.77
N PHE A 774 36.35 -12.43 -28.54
CA PHE A 774 36.31 -13.56 -27.63
C PHE A 774 35.05 -13.52 -26.76
N TRP A 775 34.63 -14.67 -26.24
CA TRP A 775 33.56 -14.73 -25.25
C TRP A 775 34.08 -14.35 -23.86
N PRO A 776 33.49 -13.35 -23.19
CA PRO A 776 33.91 -12.98 -21.84
C PRO A 776 33.67 -14.13 -20.84
N LEU A 777 34.52 -14.20 -19.81
CA LEU A 777 34.44 -15.23 -18.74
C LEU A 777 33.09 -15.23 -18.03
N LEU A 778 32.50 -14.05 -17.83
CA LEU A 778 31.11 -13.88 -17.45
C LEU A 778 30.32 -13.59 -18.72
N THR A 779 29.34 -14.44 -19.04
CA THR A 779 28.52 -14.28 -20.24
C THR A 779 27.81 -12.92 -20.24
N ASP A 780 28.09 -12.13 -21.27
CA ASP A 780 27.50 -10.81 -21.45
C ASP A 780 26.28 -10.92 -22.36
N ILE A 781 25.09 -10.92 -21.74
CA ILE A 781 23.78 -11.05 -22.41
C ILE A 781 22.96 -9.83 -22.05
N LEU A 782 22.62 -9.02 -23.04
CA LEU A 782 21.99 -7.72 -22.82
C LEU A 782 20.87 -7.46 -23.83
N TRP A 783 19.86 -6.70 -23.39
CA TRP A 783 18.83 -6.13 -24.25
C TRP A 783 19.33 -4.82 -24.87
N TYR A 784 19.33 -4.75 -26.20
CA TYR A 784 19.68 -3.59 -27.04
C TYR A 784 18.45 -3.13 -27.79
N LYS A 785 18.29 -1.83 -28.07
CA LYS A 785 17.20 -1.36 -28.93
C LYS A 785 17.38 -1.86 -30.36
N HIS A 786 16.28 -2.03 -31.10
CA HIS A 786 16.35 -2.29 -32.54
C HIS A 786 17.25 -1.29 -33.29
N SER A 787 17.21 -0.02 -32.89
CA SER A 787 18.06 1.05 -33.45
C SER A 787 19.56 0.89 -33.17
N GLN A 788 19.95 0.04 -32.22
CA GLN A 788 21.35 -0.24 -31.88
C GLN A 788 21.90 -1.45 -32.63
N VAL A 789 21.06 -2.20 -33.35
CA VAL A 789 21.49 -3.31 -34.20
C VAL A 789 21.89 -2.74 -35.56
N VAL A 790 23.14 -2.95 -35.94
CA VAL A 790 23.73 -2.36 -37.14
C VAL A 790 23.48 -3.21 -38.36
N CYS A 791 23.83 -4.49 -38.29
CA CYS A 791 23.74 -5.42 -39.40
C CYS A 791 23.71 -6.88 -38.93
N GLU A 792 23.08 -7.72 -39.73
CA GLU A 792 23.20 -9.18 -39.66
C GLU A 792 24.57 -9.58 -40.24
N ILE A 793 25.24 -10.50 -39.57
CA ILE A 793 26.56 -11.04 -39.94
C ILE A 793 26.48 -12.56 -40.02
N SER A 794 27.44 -13.17 -40.71
CA SER A 794 27.61 -14.61 -40.67
C SER A 794 28.20 -15.05 -39.33
N GLU A 795 28.04 -16.33 -38.97
CA GLU A 795 28.68 -16.90 -37.78
C GLU A 795 30.20 -16.65 -37.80
N PRO A 796 30.78 -16.01 -36.76
CA PRO A 796 32.21 -15.74 -36.68
C PRO A 796 33.03 -17.05 -36.65
N THR A 797 34.12 -17.09 -37.41
CA THR A 797 34.99 -18.28 -37.46
C THR A 797 35.98 -18.30 -36.31
N LEU A 798 36.18 -19.48 -35.71
CA LEU A 798 37.16 -19.70 -34.66
C LEU A 798 38.57 -19.79 -35.25
N ILE A 799 39.51 -18.96 -34.79
CA ILE A 799 40.89 -18.85 -35.34
C ILE A 799 41.96 -19.29 -34.31
N GLY A 800 41.54 -19.73 -33.13
CA GLY A 800 42.43 -20.32 -32.12
C GLY A 800 41.62 -21.06 -31.06
N THR A 801 42.12 -21.12 -29.83
CA THR A 801 41.41 -21.78 -28.72
C THR A 801 40.28 -20.96 -28.12
N ARG A 802 40.34 -19.62 -28.21
CA ARG A 802 39.36 -18.70 -27.59
C ARG A 802 38.96 -17.50 -28.45
N HIS A 803 39.52 -17.37 -29.65
CA HIS A 803 39.37 -16.17 -30.48
C HIS A 803 38.57 -16.46 -31.74
N TYR A 804 37.67 -15.54 -32.07
CA TYR A 804 36.78 -15.57 -33.21
C TYR A 804 37.02 -14.37 -34.11
N GLN A 805 36.71 -14.51 -35.40
CA GLN A 805 36.91 -13.50 -36.41
C GLN A 805 35.70 -13.42 -37.34
N LEU A 806 35.33 -12.21 -37.75
CA LEU A 806 34.29 -12.00 -38.75
C LEU A 806 34.83 -12.24 -40.15
N SER A 807 33.95 -12.66 -41.07
CA SER A 807 34.28 -12.76 -42.49
C SER A 807 34.82 -11.43 -43.01
N LYS A 808 35.68 -11.44 -44.05
CA LYS A 808 36.23 -10.19 -44.63
C LYS A 808 35.12 -9.23 -45.09
N TYR A 809 34.00 -9.79 -45.57
CA TYR A 809 32.82 -9.05 -46.00
C TYR A 809 32.07 -8.42 -44.83
N ASP A 810 31.81 -9.18 -43.76
CA ASP A 810 31.10 -8.69 -42.59
C ASP A 810 31.95 -7.69 -41.79
N TRP A 811 33.26 -7.90 -41.71
CA TRP A 811 34.19 -6.92 -41.13
C TRP A 811 34.19 -5.59 -41.89
N ALA A 812 34.14 -5.61 -43.22
CA ALA A 812 34.05 -4.40 -44.03
C ALA A 812 32.73 -3.63 -43.83
N LYS A 813 31.62 -4.33 -43.54
CA LYS A 813 30.35 -3.69 -43.15
C LYS A 813 30.47 -3.00 -41.80
N VAL A 814 31.05 -3.69 -40.81
CA VAL A 814 31.21 -3.15 -39.45
C VAL A 814 32.16 -1.94 -39.44
N ALA A 815 33.28 -2.03 -40.16
CA ALA A 815 34.26 -0.93 -40.24
C ALA A 815 33.65 0.37 -40.78
N LYS A 816 32.74 0.29 -41.76
CA LYS A 816 32.05 1.46 -42.33
C LYS A 816 31.14 2.19 -41.35
N VAL A 817 30.69 1.55 -40.28
CA VAL A 817 29.75 2.15 -39.30
C VAL A 817 30.48 2.78 -38.11
N VAL A 818 31.75 2.40 -37.89
CA VAL A 818 32.55 2.81 -36.73
C VAL A 818 33.52 3.96 -37.09
N ASP A 819 33.78 4.18 -38.38
CA ASP A 819 34.55 5.32 -38.91
C ASP A 819 33.68 6.55 -39.26
N VAL A 820 32.51 6.73 -38.63
CA VAL A 820 31.61 7.90 -38.77
C VAL A 820 31.52 8.69 -37.48
#